data_AF-A0A1T4V7Y9-F1
#
_entry.id   AF-A0A1T4V7Y9-F1
#
_cell.length_a   1.000
_cell.length_b   1.000
_cell.length_c   1.000
_cell.angle_alpha   90.00
_cell.angle_beta   90.00
_cell.angle_gamma   90.00
#
_symmetry.space_group_name_H-M   'P 1'
#
loop_
_entity.id
_entity.type
_entity.pdbx_description
1 polymer ?
#
loop_
_entity_poly.entity_id
_entity_poly.type
_entity_poly.pdbx_seq_one_letter_code
_entity_poly.pdbx_strand_id
1 'polypeptide(L)'
;MTKVTLRFIAIAIAFVMCVEVALLRMDNKVYSDEVISSTEIKNSLDKAIEWIDNTQNADGSFKKGMEIYDEEIVSYYLSSVKESKQIVNKTIKYLDTKETRNNDDLFRMNLAKYMNNINTASMDFEKLQNYDGGFSISKGYESDVLDTILALENMYLSDDYAQKVVEKTLKYIKKNQNTNGSFSYNNEEESIFLTAYVYRVLKENLELNDGSAYKGIIDKAYDYLLKKENTKNAWGLDKASIKNTLICTSALLGNDDNTKSRIKEINDKLSSDGSLYEDVELTAMYISIVSDYLQMINEKDVDSYIKNIVLATEDGKIKAYTDILFKPVVIGLKEGMSISAVLYDENGNSEVLENKENTFIYNTKNRIGKYHILVNLIDENGEVISSKIKKFNIDEYFEVSELNVEVTPKAYKIGSKRRIEITPKVYVLANADRKTSAYISVEDNDGNTIYSNVKELVCGKDNRCVSYDTSEYVPAVEEKGLLKVNVAIKEGIKSLINKSTFVKMFETEDENRIDFDYKTSVDFIEEDTKSVNVDLNLSGKGLSENIKRRPMDIIIILDDSGSMNGDDWNEALDGAINIVSKMQPQDRVEFRFITKSSVMHEFSSDKEEIFKWIEGKRRFFLWGGTPIYRNLNACVKDFKDEERDKVIYLFSDGVREGDEKVLDEEGLKEKEITIYTVLLESNIHPRNLSKAIEDMTYFADLTGGRFIGVENREDITKCVDDLVGDIFKMAGRDVTVSMTLGKDIPYENISFEIEPNEVIENEDGTKTVKFLKDYVSVGEEFGLKVSCGGLDEIEKNEKINLIKDIKLEYSNENDEKVERILDDIDLECVKKIRKFNTEDNEDSEESNLDEDVNKLTDDEKNLLSHNKEIDDDEENIKLSGSVGFTDGNHYLDDNITAKIKMNLEGNGTIQNVDSSIVLVNVNDENIKKETDKNIILDAKGTASTEVDVNVDTLGEGEYIAVLIAKIDGTYHTLDVTTINLEEKRYNLYVKVKNGGKVSCESGLYKSGELVKLKAEANDGYVFDKWVSEGDVLDYNQINKSEIEIVMPKSDVIITAYFVQKEDEETIEHKKETNKRLEESDTSNKTDKRKSSKNKKSKKKYIVKGKHRNSDDKKTNINIVNKKNDGNNSKDYNREKSDKEELNNSKYQNDTNKSTPKTGDYMNKDLIRMLLLIQSMSLIMVCLLLKKKEKDCTNDK
;
A
#
# COMPACT_ATOMS: atom_id res chain seq x y z
N MET A 1 -10.27 -41.83 -30.16
CA MET A 1 -8.92 -41.21 -30.15
C MET A 1 -8.11 -41.61 -31.38
N THR A 2 -7.26 -40.70 -31.86
CA THR A 2 -6.26 -40.96 -32.90
C THR A 2 -4.95 -41.48 -32.28
N LYS A 3 -4.01 -41.95 -33.11
CA LYS A 3 -2.66 -42.33 -32.66
C LYS A 3 -1.88 -41.12 -32.11
N VAL A 4 -2.17 -39.92 -32.58
CA VAL A 4 -1.58 -38.67 -32.07
C VAL A 4 -2.12 -38.36 -30.68
N THR A 5 -3.45 -38.41 -30.46
CA THR A 5 -4.06 -38.17 -29.15
C THR A 5 -3.52 -39.13 -28.09
N LEU A 6 -3.43 -40.43 -28.40
CA LEU A 6 -2.90 -41.43 -27.47
C LEU A 6 -1.42 -41.22 -27.14
N ARG A 7 -0.59 -40.76 -28.10
CA ARG A 7 0.81 -40.40 -27.83
C ARG A 7 0.92 -39.15 -26.96
N PHE A 8 0.05 -38.15 -27.18
CA PHE A 8 0.02 -36.93 -26.38
C PHE A 8 -0.37 -37.22 -24.93
N ILE A 9 -1.38 -38.07 -24.70
CA ILE A 9 -1.78 -38.55 -23.37
C ILE A 9 -0.65 -39.34 -22.70
N ALA A 10 0.04 -40.23 -23.43
CA ALA A 10 1.18 -40.97 -22.87
C ALA A 10 2.33 -40.05 -22.43
N ILE A 11 2.63 -39.01 -23.22
CA ILE A 11 3.65 -38.00 -22.89
C ILE A 11 3.22 -37.15 -21.69
N ALA A 12 1.95 -36.73 -21.63
CA ALA A 12 1.42 -35.97 -20.50
C ALA A 12 1.49 -36.76 -19.18
N ILE A 13 1.05 -38.02 -19.18
CA ILE A 13 1.15 -38.90 -18.00
C ILE A 13 2.62 -39.10 -17.61
N ALA A 14 3.51 -39.39 -18.56
CA ALA A 14 4.94 -39.55 -18.27
C ALA A 14 5.59 -38.27 -17.71
N PHE A 15 5.15 -37.09 -18.17
CA PHE A 15 5.63 -35.80 -17.65
C PHE A 15 5.16 -35.55 -16.20
N VAL A 16 3.88 -35.79 -15.89
CA VAL A 16 3.36 -35.70 -14.52
C VAL A 16 4.09 -36.68 -13.59
N MET A 17 4.28 -37.93 -14.02
CA MET A 17 5.07 -38.92 -13.28
C MET A 17 6.52 -38.47 -13.04
N CYS A 18 7.15 -37.76 -13.99
CA CYS A 18 8.49 -37.20 -13.79
C CYS A 18 8.51 -36.08 -12.74
N VAL A 19 7.47 -35.23 -12.69
CA VAL A 19 7.32 -34.19 -11.65
C VAL A 19 7.09 -34.83 -10.28
N GLU A 20 6.19 -35.83 -10.19
CA GLU A 20 5.92 -36.58 -8.96
C GLU A 20 7.17 -37.34 -8.44
N VAL A 21 7.98 -37.91 -9.33
CA VAL A 21 9.27 -38.53 -8.96
C VAL A 21 10.32 -37.49 -8.55
N ALA A 22 10.29 -36.27 -9.09
CA ALA A 22 11.14 -35.18 -8.62
C ALA A 22 10.73 -34.72 -7.21
N LEU A 23 9.43 -34.57 -6.94
CA LEU A 23 8.89 -34.26 -5.60
C LEU A 23 9.20 -35.35 -4.56
N LEU A 24 9.26 -36.63 -4.97
CA LEU A 24 9.74 -37.72 -4.11
C LEU A 24 11.27 -37.74 -3.90
N ARG A 25 12.03 -36.98 -4.69
CA ARG A 25 13.51 -36.89 -4.63
C ARG A 25 14.03 -35.56 -4.09
N MET A 26 13.15 -34.62 -3.78
CA MET A 26 13.49 -33.48 -2.94
C MET A 26 13.66 -33.98 -1.51
N ASP A 27 14.91 -33.97 -1.04
CA ASP A 27 15.21 -34.07 0.38
C ASP A 27 14.75 -32.77 1.05
N ASN A 28 13.82 -32.87 1.99
CA ASN A 28 13.44 -31.75 2.86
C ASN A 28 14.61 -31.47 3.82
N LYS A 29 15.61 -30.72 3.36
CA LYS A 29 16.69 -30.17 4.21
C LYS A 29 16.57 -28.66 4.44
N VAL A 30 15.36 -28.14 4.19
CA VAL A 30 14.87 -26.83 4.63
C VAL A 30 13.42 -27.06 5.09
N TYR A 31 13.03 -26.35 6.15
CA TYR A 31 11.77 -26.45 6.92
C TYR A 31 11.66 -27.65 7.88
N SER A 32 11.32 -27.28 9.13
CA SER A 32 11.01 -28.12 10.31
C SER A 32 12.07 -29.12 10.78
N ASP A 33 13.23 -28.61 11.19
CA ASP A 33 13.62 -28.88 12.59
C ASP A 33 12.87 -27.86 13.47
N GLU A 34 12.33 -28.28 14.62
CA GLU A 34 11.79 -27.32 15.60
C GLU A 34 12.97 -26.52 16.17
N VAL A 35 12.98 -25.20 15.93
CA VAL A 35 14.03 -24.29 16.41
C VAL A 35 13.67 -23.84 17.82
N ILE A 36 14.49 -24.23 18.80
CA ILE A 36 14.40 -23.78 20.20
C ILE A 36 14.37 -22.24 20.28
N SER A 37 13.45 -21.66 21.06
CA SER A 37 13.34 -20.20 21.17
C SER A 37 14.39 -19.59 22.10
N SER A 38 14.68 -18.30 21.95
CA SER A 38 15.64 -17.60 22.83
C SER A 38 15.13 -17.56 24.28
N THR A 39 13.81 -17.45 24.49
CA THR A 39 13.18 -17.62 25.81
C THR A 39 13.24 -19.06 26.33
N GLU A 40 13.11 -20.09 25.49
CA GLU A 40 13.25 -21.48 25.95
C GLU A 40 14.70 -21.79 26.37
N ILE A 41 15.67 -21.26 25.63
CA ILE A 41 17.09 -21.23 26.00
C ILE A 41 17.28 -20.52 27.36
N LYS A 42 16.76 -19.29 27.55
CA LYS A 42 16.92 -18.52 28.81
C LYS A 42 16.22 -19.20 30.00
N ASN A 43 15.00 -19.71 29.83
CA ASN A 43 14.31 -20.49 30.86
C ASN A 43 15.08 -21.75 31.28
N SER A 44 15.85 -22.34 30.37
CA SER A 44 16.67 -23.53 30.63
C SER A 44 18.01 -23.16 31.27
N LEU A 45 18.61 -22.02 30.89
CA LEU A 45 19.75 -21.39 31.55
C LEU A 45 19.45 -21.08 33.02
N ASP A 46 18.34 -20.41 33.30
CA ASP A 46 18.01 -19.94 34.65
C ASP A 46 17.74 -21.11 35.61
N LYS A 47 17.09 -22.18 35.14
CA LYS A 47 16.96 -23.45 35.88
C LYS A 47 18.31 -24.11 36.14
N ALA A 48 19.21 -24.14 35.16
CA ALA A 48 20.53 -24.73 35.33
C ALA A 48 21.37 -23.95 36.37
N ILE A 49 21.27 -22.61 36.38
CA ILE A 49 21.90 -21.75 37.39
C ILE A 49 21.30 -22.00 38.78
N GLU A 50 19.97 -22.06 38.89
CA GLU A 50 19.26 -22.41 40.13
C GLU A 50 19.69 -23.80 40.65
N TRP A 51 19.84 -24.79 39.77
CA TRP A 51 20.29 -26.12 40.13
C TRP A 51 21.71 -26.14 40.68
N ILE A 52 22.64 -25.37 40.09
CA ILE A 52 24.01 -25.28 40.61
C ILE A 52 24.04 -24.58 41.98
N ASP A 53 23.35 -23.46 42.19
CA ASP A 53 23.36 -22.79 43.52
C ASP A 53 22.74 -23.69 44.61
N ASN A 54 21.65 -24.42 44.30
CA ASN A 54 21.05 -25.40 45.20
C ASN A 54 21.93 -26.64 45.46
N THR A 55 22.83 -26.98 44.53
CA THR A 55 23.78 -28.10 44.67
C THR A 55 25.04 -27.68 45.46
N GLN A 56 25.29 -26.39 45.63
CA GLN A 56 26.49 -25.90 46.31
C GLN A 56 26.39 -26.01 47.84
N ASN A 57 27.41 -26.59 48.46
CA ASN A 57 27.53 -26.66 49.92
C ASN A 57 27.84 -25.27 50.50
N ALA A 58 27.49 -25.08 51.78
CA ALA A 58 27.70 -23.81 52.49
C ALA A 58 29.19 -23.40 52.67
N ASP A 59 30.15 -24.28 52.34
CA ASP A 59 31.58 -23.98 52.30
C ASP A 59 32.09 -23.56 50.89
N GLY A 60 31.28 -23.73 49.85
CA GLY A 60 31.59 -23.43 48.45
C GLY A 60 31.86 -24.66 47.56
N SER A 61 31.99 -25.86 48.13
CA SER A 61 32.21 -27.11 47.38
C SER A 61 30.92 -27.69 46.78
N PHE A 62 31.03 -28.59 45.80
CA PHE A 62 29.84 -29.23 45.18
C PHE A 62 29.66 -30.70 45.57
N LYS A 63 30.74 -31.49 45.67
CA LYS A 63 30.65 -32.92 45.98
C LYS A 63 31.64 -33.33 47.07
N LYS A 64 31.23 -34.27 47.93
CA LYS A 64 32.01 -34.72 49.10
C LYS A 64 32.96 -35.87 48.76
N GLY A 65 34.18 -35.56 48.33
CA GLY A 65 35.25 -36.56 48.19
C GLY A 65 36.22 -36.38 47.02
N MET A 66 36.06 -35.32 46.22
CA MET A 66 37.02 -34.84 45.23
C MET A 66 37.26 -33.34 45.53
N GLU A 67 38.44 -32.79 45.25
CA GLU A 67 38.95 -31.68 46.09
C GLU A 67 39.42 -30.40 45.37
N ILE A 68 39.54 -30.37 44.04
CA ILE A 68 40.03 -29.17 43.29
C ILE A 68 39.39 -29.07 41.89
N TYR A 69 39.39 -30.18 41.14
CA TYR A 69 39.09 -30.20 39.69
C TYR A 69 37.66 -29.73 39.35
N ASP A 70 36.64 -30.31 39.99
CA ASP A 70 35.24 -29.95 39.72
C ASP A 70 34.95 -28.49 40.12
N GLU A 71 35.46 -28.06 41.29
CA GLU A 71 35.34 -26.68 41.79
C GLU A 71 36.04 -25.63 40.90
N GLU A 72 37.20 -25.97 40.33
CA GLU A 72 37.88 -25.11 39.36
C GLU A 72 37.05 -24.91 38.10
N ILE A 73 36.58 -26.01 37.51
CA ILE A 73 35.88 -26.01 36.22
C ILE A 73 34.56 -25.25 36.31
N VAL A 74 33.84 -25.34 37.43
CA VAL A 74 32.66 -24.50 37.70
C VAL A 74 33.05 -23.02 37.78
N SER A 75 34.13 -22.69 38.50
CA SER A 75 34.60 -21.30 38.65
C SER A 75 35.10 -20.69 37.34
N TYR A 76 35.66 -21.53 36.45
CA TYR A 76 36.11 -21.17 35.12
C TYR A 76 34.93 -20.91 34.17
N TYR A 77 34.07 -21.90 33.91
CA TYR A 77 32.99 -21.72 32.93
C TYR A 77 31.94 -20.69 33.35
N LEU A 78 31.70 -20.53 34.66
CA LEU A 78 30.71 -19.58 35.14
C LEU A 78 31.24 -18.13 35.26
N SER A 79 32.50 -17.84 34.96
CA SER A 79 33.11 -16.52 35.21
C SER A 79 32.54 -15.38 34.33
N SER A 80 32.14 -15.67 33.09
CA SER A 80 31.47 -14.70 32.20
C SER A 80 30.01 -14.44 32.64
N VAL A 81 29.42 -15.40 33.35
CA VAL A 81 27.98 -15.49 33.62
C VAL A 81 27.60 -14.59 34.79
N LYS A 82 27.08 -13.41 34.48
CA LYS A 82 26.70 -12.31 35.39
C LYS A 82 25.87 -12.76 36.60
N GLU A 83 24.89 -13.65 36.40
CA GLU A 83 24.02 -14.20 37.46
C GLU A 83 24.74 -15.21 38.37
N SER A 84 25.77 -15.91 37.89
CA SER A 84 26.50 -16.94 38.64
C SER A 84 27.34 -16.37 39.79
N LYS A 85 27.55 -15.05 39.81
CA LYS A 85 28.63 -14.39 40.57
C LYS A 85 28.68 -14.76 42.06
N GLN A 86 27.54 -15.07 42.69
CA GLN A 86 27.54 -15.54 44.09
C GLN A 86 28.08 -16.97 44.23
N ILE A 87 27.71 -17.88 43.32
CA ILE A 87 28.20 -19.26 43.22
C ILE A 87 29.73 -19.24 43.14
N VAL A 88 30.27 -18.53 42.16
CA VAL A 88 31.72 -18.49 41.87
C VAL A 88 32.52 -17.87 43.02
N ASN A 89 32.02 -16.81 43.66
CA ASN A 89 32.67 -16.24 44.86
C ASN A 89 32.73 -17.22 46.05
N LYS A 90 31.70 -18.08 46.23
CA LYS A 90 31.76 -19.16 47.23
C LYS A 90 32.80 -20.22 46.82
N THR A 91 32.83 -20.64 45.56
CA THR A 91 33.73 -21.69 45.05
C THR A 91 35.21 -21.27 45.13
N ILE A 92 35.57 -20.05 44.73
CA ILE A 92 36.97 -19.59 44.79
C ILE A 92 37.45 -19.46 46.24
N LYS A 93 36.56 -19.04 47.15
CA LYS A 93 36.84 -19.05 48.60
C LYS A 93 37.06 -20.46 49.17
N TYR A 94 36.43 -21.49 48.59
CA TYR A 94 36.74 -22.89 48.90
C TYR A 94 38.11 -23.31 48.35
N LEU A 95 38.41 -22.97 47.09
CA LEU A 95 39.70 -23.26 46.45
C LEU A 95 40.89 -22.61 47.19
N ASP A 96 40.72 -21.42 47.77
CA ASP A 96 41.72 -20.78 48.64
C ASP A 96 42.04 -21.57 49.94
N THR A 97 41.28 -22.62 50.26
CA THR A 97 41.58 -23.54 51.38
C THR A 97 42.37 -24.80 50.97
N LYS A 98 42.68 -24.95 49.68
CA LYS A 98 43.35 -26.14 49.11
C LYS A 98 44.80 -25.86 48.73
N GLU A 99 45.64 -26.89 48.85
CA GLU A 99 47.03 -26.87 48.34
C GLU A 99 47.09 -27.58 46.99
N THR A 100 47.70 -26.94 45.99
CA THR A 100 47.93 -27.52 44.65
C THR A 100 48.96 -28.66 44.73
N ARG A 101 48.61 -29.84 44.22
CA ARG A 101 49.43 -31.06 44.37
C ARG A 101 50.38 -31.28 43.18
N ASN A 102 50.05 -30.69 42.04
CA ASN A 102 50.75 -30.86 40.77
C ASN A 102 50.62 -29.58 39.89
N ASN A 103 51.14 -29.60 38.67
CA ASN A 103 51.08 -28.46 37.74
C ASN A 103 49.69 -28.26 37.11
N ASP A 104 48.92 -29.33 36.87
CA ASP A 104 47.54 -29.23 36.36
C ASP A 104 46.64 -28.49 37.37
N ASP A 105 46.61 -28.92 38.64
CA ASP A 105 45.96 -28.22 39.78
C ASP A 105 46.35 -26.72 39.82
N LEU A 106 47.63 -26.42 39.60
CA LEU A 106 48.18 -25.06 39.65
C LEU A 106 47.69 -24.21 38.48
N PHE A 107 47.83 -24.70 37.24
CA PHE A 107 47.38 -24.00 36.04
C PHE A 107 45.87 -23.75 36.07
N ARG A 108 45.11 -24.78 36.44
CA ARG A 108 43.67 -24.74 36.67
C ARG A 108 43.26 -23.67 37.68
N MET A 109 43.75 -23.78 38.91
CA MET A 109 43.35 -22.86 39.97
C MET A 109 43.76 -21.40 39.68
N ASN A 110 44.79 -21.17 38.86
CA ASN A 110 45.12 -19.82 38.39
C ASN A 110 44.17 -19.35 37.25
N LEU A 111 43.77 -20.18 36.28
CA LEU A 111 42.79 -19.81 35.25
C LEU A 111 41.47 -19.33 35.88
N ALA A 112 40.89 -20.13 36.78
CA ALA A 112 39.67 -19.76 37.49
C ALA A 112 39.78 -18.45 38.30
N LYS A 113 40.99 -18.07 38.74
CA LYS A 113 41.24 -16.78 39.42
C LYS A 113 41.45 -15.63 38.45
N TYR A 114 42.19 -15.84 37.35
CA TYR A 114 42.36 -14.87 36.27
C TYR A 114 41.00 -14.45 35.67
N MET A 115 40.19 -15.43 35.25
CA MET A 115 38.89 -15.16 34.62
C MET A 115 37.91 -14.43 35.56
N ASN A 116 38.10 -14.54 36.88
CA ASN A 116 37.30 -13.85 37.90
C ASN A 116 37.94 -12.57 38.46
N ASN A 117 39.01 -12.05 37.84
CA ASN A 117 39.72 -10.83 38.24
C ASN A 117 40.26 -10.86 39.69
N ILE A 118 40.73 -12.04 40.15
CA ILE A 118 41.29 -12.25 41.49
C ILE A 118 42.82 -12.39 41.38
N ASN A 119 43.56 -11.73 42.29
CA ASN A 119 45.02 -11.75 42.32
C ASN A 119 45.58 -13.19 42.32
N THR A 120 46.35 -13.50 41.29
CA THR A 120 46.92 -14.83 41.01
C THR A 120 48.31 -15.02 41.59
N ALA A 121 48.76 -16.29 41.62
CA ALA A 121 50.16 -16.59 41.92
C ALA A 121 51.02 -16.34 40.67
N SER A 122 52.11 -15.58 40.81
CA SER A 122 53.10 -15.41 39.73
C SER A 122 53.77 -16.75 39.40
N MET A 123 53.68 -17.19 38.15
CA MET A 123 54.19 -18.48 37.69
C MET A 123 55.45 -18.31 36.83
N ASP A 124 56.53 -18.96 37.27
CA ASP A 124 57.79 -18.98 36.52
C ASP A 124 57.73 -20.05 35.42
N PHE A 125 57.14 -19.69 34.28
CA PHE A 125 56.98 -20.60 33.15
C PHE A 125 58.32 -21.11 32.59
N GLU A 126 59.42 -20.35 32.70
CA GLU A 126 60.75 -20.82 32.24
C GLU A 126 61.33 -21.92 33.16
N LYS A 127 61.01 -21.91 34.46
CA LYS A 127 61.34 -23.02 35.38
C LYS A 127 60.42 -24.24 35.26
N LEU A 128 59.21 -24.07 34.72
CA LEU A 128 58.19 -25.10 34.56
C LEU A 128 58.23 -25.80 33.18
N GLN A 129 58.72 -25.12 32.14
CA GLN A 129 58.81 -25.68 30.78
C GLN A 129 59.89 -26.77 30.68
N ASN A 130 59.55 -27.89 30.03
CA ASN A 130 60.48 -28.96 29.69
C ASN A 130 61.39 -28.58 28.50
N TYR A 131 62.50 -29.30 28.33
CA TYR A 131 63.52 -28.98 27.31
C TYR A 131 63.01 -29.05 25.86
N ASP A 132 61.97 -29.84 25.60
CA ASP A 132 61.31 -29.96 24.29
C ASP A 132 60.30 -28.84 24.00
N GLY A 133 60.02 -27.97 24.98
CA GLY A 133 59.09 -26.85 24.88
C GLY A 133 57.71 -27.11 25.47
N GLY A 134 57.39 -28.34 25.87
CA GLY A 134 56.11 -28.68 26.50
C GLY A 134 56.09 -28.39 28.01
N PHE A 135 54.93 -28.68 28.62
CA PHE A 135 54.74 -28.73 30.07
C PHE A 135 54.28 -30.13 30.48
N SER A 136 54.34 -30.43 31.78
CA SER A 136 54.04 -31.77 32.33
C SER A 136 53.54 -31.66 33.76
N ILE A 137 52.80 -32.67 34.21
CA ILE A 137 52.08 -32.71 35.49
C ILE A 137 52.98 -32.44 36.71
N SER A 138 54.26 -32.78 36.64
CA SER A 138 55.26 -32.24 37.57
C SER A 138 56.67 -32.33 36.99
N LYS A 139 57.60 -31.58 37.59
CA LYS A 139 58.99 -31.48 37.12
C LYS A 139 59.68 -32.84 37.03
N GLY A 140 60.06 -33.23 35.81
CA GLY A 140 60.77 -34.48 35.52
C GLY A 140 59.91 -35.58 34.89
N TYR A 141 58.63 -35.31 34.64
CA TYR A 141 57.78 -36.13 33.78
C TYR A 141 57.93 -35.72 32.31
N GLU A 142 57.57 -36.62 31.39
CA GLU A 142 57.46 -36.30 29.97
C GLU A 142 56.32 -35.30 29.74
N SER A 143 56.43 -34.49 28.69
CA SER A 143 55.41 -33.50 28.35
C SER A 143 54.29 -34.08 27.51
N ASP A 144 53.09 -33.53 27.70
CA ASP A 144 51.90 -33.83 26.89
C ASP A 144 51.16 -32.57 26.44
N VAL A 145 50.15 -32.74 25.58
CA VAL A 145 49.42 -31.63 24.93
C VAL A 145 48.45 -30.93 25.88
N LEU A 146 47.87 -31.63 26.88
CA LEU A 146 46.90 -31.05 27.82
C LEU A 146 47.61 -30.10 28.80
N ASP A 147 48.67 -30.56 29.46
CA ASP A 147 49.47 -29.72 30.35
C ASP A 147 50.09 -28.53 29.59
N THR A 148 50.47 -28.74 28.33
CA THR A 148 51.05 -27.69 27.48
C THR A 148 50.03 -26.64 27.05
N ILE A 149 48.76 -26.99 26.78
CA ILE A 149 47.73 -26.00 26.41
C ILE A 149 47.21 -25.23 27.64
N LEU A 150 47.07 -25.90 28.80
CA LEU A 150 46.75 -25.24 30.08
C LEU A 150 47.81 -24.21 30.48
N ALA A 151 49.09 -24.55 30.33
CA ALA A 151 50.18 -23.62 30.53
C ALA A 151 50.14 -22.44 29.56
N LEU A 152 49.79 -22.68 28.27
CA LEU A 152 49.71 -21.64 27.26
C LEU A 152 48.57 -20.64 27.53
N GLU A 153 47.38 -21.14 27.92
CA GLU A 153 46.23 -20.29 28.27
C GLU A 153 46.57 -19.37 29.45
N ASN A 154 47.25 -19.90 30.47
CA ASN A 154 47.78 -19.11 31.58
C ASN A 154 48.83 -18.07 31.16
N MET A 155 49.65 -18.32 30.14
CA MET A 155 50.60 -17.33 29.64
C MET A 155 49.86 -16.15 28.99
N TYR A 156 48.87 -16.41 28.15
CA TYR A 156 48.11 -15.35 27.47
C TYR A 156 47.34 -14.43 28.43
N LEU A 157 46.92 -14.95 29.60
CA LEU A 157 46.24 -14.19 30.65
C LEU A 157 47.20 -13.49 31.66
N SER A 158 48.52 -13.53 31.42
CA SER A 158 49.52 -13.00 32.37
C SER A 158 50.26 -11.77 31.83
N ASP A 159 50.57 -10.79 32.70
CA ASP A 159 51.30 -9.57 32.32
C ASP A 159 52.81 -9.78 32.04
N ASP A 160 53.38 -10.92 32.44
CA ASP A 160 54.83 -11.16 32.47
C ASP A 160 55.21 -12.54 31.85
N TYR A 161 54.74 -12.80 30.62
CA TYR A 161 55.16 -13.97 29.86
C TYR A 161 56.37 -13.68 28.95
N ALA A 162 57.38 -14.54 29.02
CA ALA A 162 58.49 -14.50 28.08
C ALA A 162 58.03 -15.08 26.72
N GLN A 163 57.95 -14.24 25.67
CA GLN A 163 57.57 -14.63 24.30
C GLN A 163 58.31 -15.89 23.77
N LYS A 164 59.58 -16.08 24.17
CA LYS A 164 60.41 -17.26 23.85
C LYS A 164 59.90 -18.58 24.45
N VAL A 165 59.17 -18.54 25.56
CA VAL A 165 58.51 -19.70 26.17
C VAL A 165 57.32 -20.08 25.30
N VAL A 166 56.40 -19.14 25.04
CA VAL A 166 55.24 -19.28 24.14
C VAL A 166 55.64 -19.84 22.76
N GLU A 167 56.72 -19.31 22.16
CA GLU A 167 57.29 -19.82 20.90
C GLU A 167 57.62 -21.32 20.94
N LYS A 168 58.18 -21.82 22.05
CA LYS A 168 58.52 -23.25 22.21
C LYS A 168 57.26 -24.07 22.48
N THR A 169 56.35 -23.58 23.32
CA THR A 169 55.03 -24.17 23.62
C THR A 169 54.26 -24.46 22.34
N LEU A 170 54.19 -23.47 21.44
CA LEU A 170 53.50 -23.60 20.16
C LEU A 170 54.25 -24.49 19.15
N LYS A 171 55.59 -24.53 19.19
CA LYS A 171 56.39 -25.51 18.41
C LYS A 171 56.17 -26.94 18.91
N TYR A 172 56.02 -27.15 20.22
CA TYR A 172 55.66 -28.43 20.81
C TYR A 172 54.24 -28.86 20.40
N ILE A 173 53.24 -27.99 20.51
CA ILE A 173 51.86 -28.28 20.06
C ILE A 173 51.87 -28.65 18.56
N LYS A 174 52.52 -27.85 17.71
CA LYS A 174 52.61 -28.09 16.25
C LYS A 174 53.29 -29.41 15.89
N LYS A 175 54.24 -29.90 16.71
CA LYS A 175 54.92 -31.18 16.54
C LYS A 175 54.00 -32.39 16.86
N ASN A 176 53.05 -32.21 17.77
CA ASN A 176 52.19 -33.27 18.29
C ASN A 176 50.76 -33.24 17.69
N GLN A 177 50.51 -32.43 16.67
CA GLN A 177 49.26 -32.49 15.90
C GLN A 177 49.28 -33.67 14.92
N ASN A 178 48.24 -34.49 14.93
CA ASN A 178 48.08 -35.62 14.02
C ASN A 178 47.92 -35.16 12.56
N THR A 179 48.19 -36.07 11.61
CA THR A 179 48.12 -35.77 10.17
C THR A 179 46.73 -35.36 9.68
N ASN A 180 45.68 -35.75 10.41
CA ASN A 180 44.29 -35.39 10.16
C ASN A 180 43.80 -34.16 10.95
N GLY A 181 44.69 -33.49 11.70
CA GLY A 181 44.38 -32.27 12.46
C GLY A 181 44.08 -32.46 13.95
N SER A 182 43.83 -33.70 14.40
CA SER A 182 43.49 -33.99 15.80
C SER A 182 44.70 -33.95 16.75
N PHE A 183 44.40 -34.01 18.05
CA PHE A 183 45.36 -34.25 19.12
C PHE A 183 44.96 -35.48 19.94
N SER A 184 45.95 -36.12 20.57
CA SER A 184 45.80 -37.31 21.41
C SER A 184 46.49 -37.10 22.76
N TYR A 185 45.97 -37.70 23.82
CA TYR A 185 46.73 -37.87 25.06
C TYR A 185 47.81 -38.94 24.83
N ASN A 186 49.05 -38.72 25.26
CA ASN A 186 50.10 -39.73 25.47
C ASN A 186 50.16 -40.99 24.55
N ASN A 187 50.03 -40.80 23.22
CA ASN A 187 49.99 -41.85 22.18
C ASN A 187 48.74 -42.76 22.16
N GLU A 188 47.64 -42.30 22.75
CA GLU A 188 46.30 -42.91 22.68
C GLU A 188 45.55 -42.53 21.39
N GLU A 189 44.28 -42.91 21.29
CA GLU A 189 43.40 -42.56 20.15
C GLU A 189 43.14 -41.04 20.04
N GLU A 190 42.49 -40.63 18.95
CA GLU A 190 42.23 -39.22 18.65
C GLU A 190 41.13 -38.61 19.54
N SER A 191 41.48 -37.57 20.30
CA SER A 191 40.58 -36.94 21.27
C SER A 191 39.86 -35.73 20.67
N ILE A 192 38.53 -35.83 20.57
CA ILE A 192 37.67 -34.72 20.13
C ILE A 192 37.76 -33.57 21.15
N PHE A 193 37.60 -33.86 22.45
CA PHE A 193 37.71 -32.87 23.52
C PHE A 193 39.03 -32.09 23.50
N LEU A 194 40.17 -32.79 23.42
CA LEU A 194 41.49 -32.15 23.41
C LEU A 194 41.69 -31.31 22.14
N THR A 195 41.19 -31.78 20.99
CA THR A 195 41.27 -31.02 19.73
C THR A 195 40.41 -29.75 19.78
N ALA A 196 39.21 -29.82 20.35
CA ALA A 196 38.33 -28.67 20.54
C ALA A 196 38.92 -27.66 21.53
N TYR A 197 39.49 -28.11 22.64
CA TYR A 197 40.13 -27.24 23.63
C TYR A 197 41.37 -26.53 23.07
N VAL A 198 42.25 -27.26 22.35
CA VAL A 198 43.41 -26.65 21.66
C VAL A 198 42.96 -25.67 20.55
N TYR A 199 41.90 -26.00 19.79
CA TYR A 199 41.34 -25.07 18.81
C TYR A 199 40.79 -23.80 19.48
N ARG A 200 40.06 -23.93 20.60
CA ARG A 200 39.47 -22.79 21.33
C ARG A 200 40.54 -21.81 21.83
N VAL A 201 41.49 -22.28 22.64
CA VAL A 201 42.55 -21.44 23.24
C VAL A 201 43.39 -20.74 22.17
N LEU A 202 43.65 -21.40 21.04
CA LEU A 202 44.40 -20.80 19.93
C LEU A 202 43.56 -19.85 19.07
N LYS A 203 42.24 -20.06 18.94
CA LYS A 203 41.29 -19.17 18.25
C LYS A 203 41.14 -17.84 19.02
N GLU A 204 40.89 -17.91 20.32
CA GLU A 204 40.64 -16.74 21.18
C GLU A 204 41.85 -15.78 21.24
N ASN A 205 43.07 -16.29 21.04
CA ASN A 205 44.32 -15.54 21.16
C ASN A 205 44.99 -15.22 19.80
N LEU A 206 44.23 -15.30 18.69
CA LEU A 206 44.73 -15.13 17.31
C LEU A 206 45.40 -13.77 17.04
N GLU A 207 44.96 -12.69 17.70
CA GLU A 207 45.46 -11.33 17.43
C GLU A 207 46.82 -11.02 18.07
N LEU A 208 47.25 -11.80 19.08
CA LEU A 208 48.35 -11.42 19.97
C LEU A 208 49.76 -11.68 19.39
N ASN A 209 49.91 -12.52 18.36
CA ASN A 209 51.23 -12.81 17.75
C ASN A 209 51.12 -13.08 16.25
N ASP A 210 52.01 -12.45 15.46
CA ASP A 210 52.17 -12.55 13.99
C ASP A 210 51.76 -13.93 13.41
N GLY A 211 50.55 -13.99 12.86
CA GLY A 211 49.75 -15.23 12.72
C GLY A 211 50.28 -16.28 11.73
N SER A 212 51.39 -16.00 11.04
CA SER A 212 52.01 -16.89 10.04
C SER A 212 52.40 -18.28 10.59
N ALA A 213 52.66 -18.39 11.90
CA ALA A 213 53.15 -19.63 12.51
C ALA A 213 52.05 -20.62 12.90
N TYR A 214 50.84 -20.17 13.24
CA TYR A 214 49.85 -20.96 13.99
C TYR A 214 48.57 -21.29 13.20
N LYS A 215 48.23 -20.51 12.18
CA LYS A 215 47.01 -20.70 11.36
C LYS A 215 46.85 -22.15 10.86
N GLY A 216 47.90 -22.75 10.30
CA GLY A 216 47.88 -24.15 9.83
C GLY A 216 47.84 -25.24 10.91
N ILE A 217 47.68 -24.88 12.19
CA ILE A 217 47.26 -25.78 13.29
C ILE A 217 45.74 -25.66 13.47
N ILE A 218 45.26 -24.41 13.59
CA ILE A 218 43.86 -24.02 13.81
C ILE A 218 42.97 -24.53 12.66
N ASP A 219 43.35 -24.26 11.41
CA ASP A 219 42.60 -24.67 10.20
C ASP A 219 42.33 -26.19 10.21
N LYS A 220 43.35 -26.99 10.54
CA LYS A 220 43.25 -28.46 10.56
C LYS A 220 42.44 -28.99 11.74
N ALA A 221 42.51 -28.33 12.89
CA ALA A 221 41.73 -28.70 14.06
C ALA A 221 40.23 -28.44 13.77
N TYR A 222 39.90 -27.32 13.14
CA TYR A 222 38.56 -27.00 12.65
C TYR A 222 38.04 -28.04 11.64
N ASP A 223 38.83 -28.35 10.59
CA ASP A 223 38.51 -29.39 9.60
C ASP A 223 38.23 -30.76 10.26
N TYR A 224 39.02 -31.13 11.29
CA TYR A 224 38.82 -32.36 12.03
C TYR A 224 37.51 -32.35 12.82
N LEU A 225 37.20 -31.26 13.52
CA LEU A 225 35.99 -31.13 14.33
C LEU A 225 34.74 -31.20 13.46
N LEU A 226 34.63 -30.40 12.39
CA LEU A 226 33.49 -30.47 11.47
C LEU A 226 33.34 -31.86 10.84
N LYS A 227 34.44 -32.52 10.48
CA LYS A 227 34.42 -33.89 9.93
C LYS A 227 33.99 -34.97 10.94
N LYS A 228 34.03 -34.66 12.24
CA LYS A 228 33.56 -35.54 13.33
C LYS A 228 32.14 -35.21 13.79
N GLU A 229 31.54 -34.15 13.28
CA GLU A 229 30.16 -33.78 13.57
C GLU A 229 29.20 -34.82 12.95
N ASN A 230 28.19 -35.24 13.73
CA ASN A 230 27.21 -36.25 13.34
C ASN A 230 25.98 -35.63 12.65
N THR A 231 25.03 -36.46 12.20
CA THR A 231 23.83 -36.01 11.46
C THR A 231 22.81 -35.21 12.28
N LYS A 232 23.04 -35.00 13.58
CA LYS A 232 22.29 -34.12 14.49
C LYS A 232 23.10 -32.87 14.89
N ASN A 233 24.14 -32.52 14.12
CA ASN A 233 25.05 -31.41 14.42
C ASN A 233 25.67 -31.53 15.83
N ALA A 234 26.21 -32.71 16.17
CA ALA A 234 26.78 -32.98 17.49
C ALA A 234 27.97 -33.96 17.45
N TRP A 235 28.73 -34.06 18.53
CA TRP A 235 29.87 -35.00 18.72
C TRP A 235 29.57 -36.12 19.72
N GLY A 236 28.29 -36.30 20.05
CA GLY A 236 27.80 -37.21 21.07
C GLY A 236 26.76 -36.55 21.97
N LEU A 237 25.75 -37.30 22.42
CA LEU A 237 24.62 -36.75 23.20
C LEU A 237 24.25 -37.62 24.41
N ASP A 238 24.96 -38.73 24.65
CA ASP A 238 24.83 -39.52 25.88
C ASP A 238 25.79 -39.01 26.96
N LYS A 239 25.61 -39.42 28.22
CA LYS A 239 26.42 -38.92 29.36
C LYS A 239 27.94 -39.09 29.17
N ALA A 240 28.41 -40.11 28.46
CA ALA A 240 29.84 -40.32 28.24
C ALA A 240 30.42 -39.51 27.07
N SER A 241 29.57 -39.03 26.14
CA SER A 241 30.03 -38.35 24.91
C SER A 241 29.63 -36.87 24.82
N ILE A 242 28.60 -36.42 25.55
CA ILE A 242 28.07 -35.04 25.48
C ILE A 242 29.11 -33.96 25.86
N LYS A 243 30.10 -34.29 26.70
CA LYS A 243 31.22 -33.39 27.02
C LYS A 243 32.01 -32.95 25.77
N ASN A 244 32.08 -33.79 24.73
CA ASN A 244 32.63 -33.40 23.43
C ASN A 244 31.77 -32.33 22.75
N THR A 245 30.44 -32.53 22.71
CA THR A 245 29.51 -31.59 22.08
C THR A 245 29.49 -30.24 22.78
N LEU A 246 29.57 -30.23 24.12
CA LEU A 246 29.72 -29.00 24.90
C LEU A 246 30.99 -28.22 24.49
N ILE A 247 32.18 -28.82 24.60
CA ILE A 247 33.43 -28.10 24.27
C ILE A 247 33.53 -27.73 22.78
N CYS A 248 32.98 -28.55 21.86
CA CYS A 248 32.94 -28.21 20.44
C CYS A 248 32.00 -27.03 20.17
N THR A 249 30.83 -26.97 20.82
CA THR A 249 29.89 -25.85 20.67
C THR A 249 30.49 -24.54 21.21
N SER A 250 31.12 -24.59 22.40
CA SER A 250 31.90 -23.47 22.96
C SER A 250 33.00 -23.02 21.98
N ALA A 251 33.82 -23.93 21.49
CA ALA A 251 34.95 -23.60 20.62
C ALA A 251 34.54 -23.05 19.25
N LEU A 252 33.43 -23.54 18.68
CA LEU A 252 32.92 -23.15 17.36
C LEU A 252 31.98 -21.92 17.40
N LEU A 253 31.55 -21.47 18.60
CA LEU A 253 30.69 -20.31 18.82
C LEU A 253 31.16 -19.07 18.01
N GLY A 254 30.23 -18.41 17.33
CA GLY A 254 30.50 -17.24 16.48
C GLY A 254 31.11 -17.53 15.09
N ASN A 255 31.53 -18.77 14.81
CA ASN A 255 32.13 -19.16 13.51
C ASN A 255 31.25 -20.11 12.67
N ASP A 256 30.05 -20.48 13.14
CA ASP A 256 29.20 -21.49 12.50
C ASP A 256 27.71 -21.32 12.84
N ASP A 257 26.87 -21.45 11.80
CA ASP A 257 25.41 -21.25 11.84
C ASP A 257 24.64 -22.34 12.62
N ASN A 258 25.23 -23.52 12.76
CA ASN A 258 24.62 -24.68 13.43
C ASN A 258 24.65 -24.58 14.97
N THR A 259 25.27 -23.53 15.51
CA THR A 259 25.34 -23.22 16.95
C THR A 259 23.97 -23.33 17.65
N LYS A 260 22.91 -22.78 17.08
CA LYS A 260 21.56 -22.84 17.68
C LYS A 260 20.99 -24.27 17.71
N SER A 261 21.28 -25.07 16.69
CA SER A 261 20.89 -26.48 16.61
C SER A 261 21.65 -27.36 17.61
N ARG A 262 22.95 -27.10 17.82
CA ARG A 262 23.74 -27.72 18.89
C ARG A 262 23.15 -27.45 20.26
N ILE A 263 22.83 -26.17 20.54
CA ILE A 263 22.21 -25.76 21.81
C ILE A 263 20.88 -26.49 22.03
N LYS A 264 20.02 -26.63 21.00
CA LYS A 264 18.81 -27.47 21.10
C LYS A 264 19.13 -28.90 21.53
N GLU A 265 19.98 -29.61 20.80
CA GLU A 265 20.22 -31.04 21.05
C GLU A 265 20.82 -31.32 22.44
N ILE A 266 21.53 -30.34 23.02
CA ILE A 266 21.98 -30.31 24.42
C ILE A 266 20.81 -30.01 25.37
N ASN A 267 19.96 -29.01 25.07
CA ASN A 267 18.79 -28.65 25.87
C ASN A 267 17.80 -29.82 26.00
N ASP A 268 17.61 -30.58 24.92
CA ASP A 268 16.86 -31.83 24.83
C ASP A 268 17.46 -32.98 25.70
N LYS A 269 18.52 -32.73 26.49
CA LYS A 269 19.13 -33.65 27.46
C LYS A 269 19.14 -33.11 28.90
N LEU A 270 18.59 -31.91 29.14
CA LEU A 270 18.39 -31.41 30.48
C LEU A 270 17.28 -32.20 31.20
N SER A 271 17.51 -32.51 32.46
CA SER A 271 16.49 -32.97 33.39
C SER A 271 15.52 -31.84 33.71
N SER A 272 14.33 -32.18 34.23
CA SER A 272 13.29 -31.20 34.58
C SER A 272 13.71 -30.20 35.67
N ASP A 273 14.78 -30.50 36.42
CA ASP A 273 15.39 -29.65 37.43
C ASP A 273 16.45 -28.68 36.87
N GLY A 274 16.72 -28.70 35.56
CA GLY A 274 17.75 -27.88 34.92
C GLY A 274 19.14 -28.52 34.86
N SER A 275 19.33 -29.73 35.41
CA SER A 275 20.63 -30.41 35.39
C SER A 275 20.93 -31.11 34.06
N LEU A 276 22.16 -31.03 33.59
CA LEU A 276 22.64 -31.86 32.49
C LEU A 276 23.19 -33.17 33.06
N TYR A 277 22.37 -34.22 33.01
CA TYR A 277 22.68 -35.56 33.54
C TYR A 277 23.06 -35.60 35.04
N GLU A 278 22.45 -34.75 35.89
CA GLU A 278 22.80 -34.60 37.32
C GLU A 278 24.30 -34.30 37.54
N ASP A 279 24.98 -33.69 36.56
CA ASP A 279 26.42 -33.45 36.62
C ASP A 279 26.81 -31.97 36.61
N VAL A 280 27.67 -31.62 37.57
CA VAL A 280 28.00 -30.23 37.89
C VAL A 280 28.93 -29.64 36.83
N GLU A 281 29.91 -30.41 36.34
CA GLU A 281 30.76 -29.99 35.22
C GLU A 281 29.94 -29.78 33.95
N LEU A 282 29.11 -30.75 33.56
CA LEU A 282 28.35 -30.70 32.31
C LEU A 282 27.32 -29.55 32.35
N THR A 283 26.69 -29.32 33.50
CA THR A 283 25.74 -28.22 33.69
C THR A 283 26.44 -26.86 33.66
N ALA A 284 27.63 -26.72 34.27
CA ALA A 284 28.41 -25.48 34.20
C ALA A 284 28.89 -25.16 32.77
N MET A 285 29.35 -26.17 32.02
CA MET A 285 29.69 -26.03 30.60
C MET A 285 28.49 -25.59 29.76
N TYR A 286 27.31 -26.17 30.00
CA TYR A 286 26.07 -25.76 29.32
C TYR A 286 25.70 -24.30 29.61
N ILE A 287 25.77 -23.89 30.89
CA ILE A 287 25.47 -22.51 31.32
C ILE A 287 26.39 -21.49 30.66
N SER A 288 27.71 -21.77 30.55
CA SER A 288 28.64 -20.94 29.76
C SER A 288 28.17 -20.81 28.32
N ILE A 289 28.07 -21.92 27.59
CA ILE A 289 27.73 -21.93 26.16
C ILE A 289 26.45 -21.14 25.88
N VAL A 290 25.44 -21.30 26.73
CA VAL A 290 24.16 -20.62 26.58
C VAL A 290 24.22 -19.15 27.00
N SER A 291 24.92 -18.80 28.08
CA SER A 291 25.14 -17.40 28.47
C SER A 291 25.90 -16.64 27.38
N ASP A 292 27.00 -17.22 26.90
CA ASP A 292 27.86 -16.64 25.86
C ASP A 292 27.08 -16.53 24.52
N TYR A 293 26.22 -17.50 24.20
CA TYR A 293 25.31 -17.43 23.05
C TYR A 293 24.22 -16.35 23.19
N LEU A 294 23.56 -16.25 24.34
CA LEU A 294 22.55 -15.22 24.61
C LEU A 294 23.16 -13.81 24.60
N GLN A 295 24.39 -13.67 25.10
CA GLN A 295 25.16 -12.42 25.00
C GLN A 295 25.52 -12.09 23.55
N MET A 296 25.92 -13.09 22.75
CA MET A 296 26.22 -12.94 21.31
C MET A 296 24.99 -12.49 20.50
N ILE A 297 23.78 -12.96 20.86
CA ILE A 297 22.52 -12.52 20.22
C ILE A 297 21.82 -11.35 20.94
N ASN A 298 22.51 -10.68 21.87
CA ASN A 298 22.04 -9.51 22.64
C ASN A 298 20.92 -9.80 23.68
N GLU A 299 21.10 -9.35 24.93
CA GLU A 299 20.13 -9.58 26.04
C GLU A 299 18.72 -8.99 25.76
N LYS A 300 18.57 -8.08 24.79
CA LYS A 300 17.27 -7.52 24.36
C LYS A 300 16.40 -8.50 23.53
N ASP A 301 16.94 -9.59 23.00
CA ASP A 301 16.22 -10.52 22.09
C ASP A 301 15.67 -11.79 22.77
N VAL A 302 15.41 -11.74 24.09
CA VAL A 302 14.72 -12.82 24.84
C VAL A 302 13.20 -12.74 24.59
N ASP A 303 12.81 -13.10 23.36
CA ASP A 303 11.49 -12.98 22.73
C ASP A 303 10.85 -11.57 22.79
N SER A 304 10.81 -10.90 21.63
CA SER A 304 10.07 -9.64 21.37
C SER A 304 8.77 -9.47 22.18
N TYR A 305 8.64 -8.32 22.86
CA TYR A 305 7.46 -7.92 23.64
C TYR A 305 6.17 -8.01 22.82
N ILE A 306 6.23 -7.71 21.52
CA ILE A 306 5.17 -7.93 20.54
C ILE A 306 5.23 -9.38 20.05
N LYS A 307 4.47 -10.30 20.68
CA LYS A 307 4.47 -11.73 20.34
C LYS A 307 3.90 -12.02 18.94
N ASN A 308 2.88 -11.29 18.50
CA ASN A 308 2.23 -11.46 17.21
C ASN A 308 1.51 -10.17 16.77
N ILE A 309 1.15 -10.08 15.49
CA ILE A 309 0.19 -9.11 14.96
C ILE A 309 -0.97 -9.92 14.37
N VAL A 310 -2.14 -9.78 14.96
CA VAL A 310 -3.40 -10.38 14.49
C VAL A 310 -4.01 -9.45 13.44
N LEU A 311 -4.40 -10.01 12.29
CA LEU A 311 -5.17 -9.32 11.27
C LEU A 311 -6.63 -9.77 11.40
N ALA A 312 -7.57 -8.83 11.37
CA ALA A 312 -9.00 -9.10 11.26
C ALA A 312 -9.63 -8.29 10.12
N THR A 313 -10.60 -8.91 9.44
CA THR A 313 -11.40 -8.37 8.34
C THR A 313 -12.80 -9.00 8.44
N GLU A 314 -13.85 -8.38 7.91
CA GLU A 314 -15.22 -8.87 8.07
C GLU A 314 -15.47 -10.25 7.44
N ASP A 315 -15.01 -10.50 6.20
CA ASP A 315 -15.22 -11.76 5.47
C ASP A 315 -13.97 -12.66 5.42
N GLY A 316 -12.96 -12.35 6.23
CA GLY A 316 -11.69 -13.06 6.30
C GLY A 316 -10.77 -12.89 5.07
N LYS A 317 -11.10 -12.00 4.13
CA LYS A 317 -10.35 -11.78 2.89
C LYS A 317 -9.86 -10.35 2.79
N ILE A 318 -8.64 -10.18 2.29
CA ILE A 318 -8.04 -8.88 2.08
C ILE A 318 -8.15 -8.55 0.58
N LYS A 319 -9.25 -7.92 0.21
CA LYS A 319 -9.64 -7.53 -1.16
C LYS A 319 -9.67 -6.00 -1.31
N ALA A 320 -9.96 -5.48 -2.49
CA ALA A 320 -10.11 -4.03 -2.69
C ALA A 320 -11.18 -3.41 -1.74
N TYR A 321 -10.89 -2.22 -1.22
CA TYR A 321 -11.71 -1.43 -0.28
C TYR A 321 -12.04 -2.10 1.06
N THR A 322 -11.41 -3.23 1.40
CA THR A 322 -11.49 -3.85 2.74
C THR A 322 -10.84 -2.97 3.81
N ASP A 323 -11.49 -2.86 4.96
CA ASP A 323 -10.87 -2.40 6.22
C ASP A 323 -10.19 -3.58 6.93
N ILE A 324 -8.88 -3.44 7.18
CA ILE A 324 -8.09 -4.37 7.99
C ILE A 324 -7.91 -3.76 9.38
N LEU A 325 -8.25 -4.51 10.43
CA LEU A 325 -7.74 -4.25 11.78
C LEU A 325 -6.41 -4.99 11.99
N PHE A 326 -5.43 -4.29 12.53
CA PHE A 326 -4.21 -4.88 13.07
C PHE A 326 -4.21 -4.74 14.59
N LYS A 327 -4.19 -5.87 15.30
CA LYS A 327 -4.11 -5.93 16.76
C LYS A 327 -2.79 -6.59 17.18
N PRO A 328 -1.80 -5.83 17.70
CA PRO A 328 -0.56 -6.37 18.22
C PRO A 328 -0.79 -7.03 19.59
N VAL A 329 -0.22 -8.21 19.79
CA VAL A 329 -0.28 -8.95 21.06
C VAL A 329 0.97 -8.60 21.86
N VAL A 330 0.86 -7.61 22.74
CA VAL A 330 2.00 -7.08 23.52
C VAL A 330 1.97 -7.60 24.95
N ILE A 331 3.09 -8.13 25.44
CA ILE A 331 3.27 -8.55 26.83
C ILE A 331 4.00 -7.45 27.61
N GLY A 332 3.48 -7.08 28.78
CA GLY A 332 4.21 -6.21 29.71
C GLY A 332 4.32 -4.73 29.30
N LEU A 333 3.37 -4.24 28.51
CA LEU A 333 3.20 -2.80 28.24
C LEU A 333 3.05 -2.03 29.57
N LYS A 334 3.71 -0.89 29.69
CA LYS A 334 3.70 -0.04 30.90
C LYS A 334 3.21 1.37 30.57
N GLU A 335 2.74 2.07 31.59
CA GLU A 335 2.54 3.52 31.55
C GLU A 335 3.85 4.21 31.09
N GLY A 336 3.75 5.13 30.13
CA GLY A 336 4.90 5.79 29.48
C GLY A 336 5.48 5.10 28.24
N MET A 337 5.05 3.87 27.90
CA MET A 337 5.40 3.21 26.64
C MET A 337 4.35 3.52 25.55
N SER A 338 4.77 3.61 24.29
CA SER A 338 3.87 3.82 23.14
C SER A 338 4.01 2.71 22.08
N ILE A 339 2.95 2.51 21.29
CA ILE A 339 2.95 1.57 20.17
C ILE A 339 2.65 2.35 18.89
N SER A 340 3.51 2.20 17.87
CA SER A 340 3.26 2.70 16.51
C SER A 340 3.21 1.56 15.51
N ALA A 341 2.45 1.75 14.43
CA ALA A 341 2.40 0.81 13.33
C ALA A 341 2.56 1.50 11.98
N VAL A 342 3.19 0.79 11.06
CA VAL A 342 3.61 1.31 9.76
C VAL A 342 3.29 0.26 8.71
N LEU A 343 2.48 0.62 7.73
CA LEU A 343 2.26 -0.18 6.54
C LEU A 343 3.31 0.19 5.47
N TYR A 344 3.83 -0.79 4.74
CA TYR A 344 4.62 -0.56 3.53
C TYR A 344 4.36 -1.62 2.44
N ASP A 345 4.67 -1.25 1.18
CA ASP A 345 4.51 -2.09 -0.02
C ASP A 345 5.84 -2.54 -0.64
N GLU A 346 5.81 -3.48 -1.60
CA GLU A 346 7.01 -3.97 -2.31
C GLU A 346 7.69 -2.93 -3.23
N ASN A 347 7.19 -1.69 -3.29
CA ASN A 347 7.80 -0.58 -4.02
C ASN A 347 8.47 0.44 -3.08
N GLY A 348 8.44 0.20 -1.76
CA GLY A 348 8.98 1.11 -0.75
C GLY A 348 8.05 2.26 -0.36
N ASN A 349 6.78 2.24 -0.77
CA ASN A 349 5.79 3.22 -0.31
C ASN A 349 5.35 2.86 1.11
N SER A 350 5.32 3.84 2.00
CA SER A 350 5.05 3.69 3.44
C SER A 350 3.92 4.60 3.92
N GLU A 351 3.19 4.16 4.95
CA GLU A 351 2.05 4.88 5.53
C GLU A 351 2.00 4.55 7.04
N VAL A 352 2.20 5.57 7.89
CA VAL A 352 2.04 5.43 9.35
C VAL A 352 0.55 5.32 9.65
N LEU A 353 0.16 4.31 10.44
CA LEU A 353 -1.24 4.08 10.79
C LEU A 353 -1.58 4.75 12.12
N GLU A 354 -2.74 5.40 12.18
CA GLU A 354 -3.29 5.95 13.41
C GLU A 354 -3.74 4.84 14.37
N ASN A 355 -3.58 5.09 15.67
CA ASN A 355 -3.82 4.13 16.76
C ASN A 355 -5.11 4.51 17.51
N LYS A 356 -6.07 3.58 17.61
CA LYS A 356 -7.17 3.65 18.58
C LYS A 356 -7.13 2.40 19.46
N GLU A 357 -6.94 2.59 20.77
CA GLU A 357 -6.91 1.50 21.77
C GLU A 357 -5.93 0.35 21.42
N ASN A 358 -4.73 0.70 20.95
CA ASN A 358 -3.70 -0.21 20.44
C ASN A 358 -4.13 -1.03 19.21
N THR A 359 -5.28 -0.71 18.59
CA THR A 359 -5.72 -1.25 17.31
C THR A 359 -5.44 -0.23 16.20
N PHE A 360 -4.90 -0.70 15.08
CA PHE A 360 -4.64 0.12 13.90
C PHE A 360 -5.62 -0.27 12.78
N ILE A 361 -6.20 0.71 12.10
CA ILE A 361 -7.19 0.49 11.04
C ILE A 361 -6.61 0.92 9.69
N TYR A 362 -6.81 0.12 8.65
CA TYR A 362 -6.34 0.43 7.30
C TYR A 362 -7.35 0.03 6.23
N ASN A 363 -7.85 1.00 5.46
CA ASN A 363 -8.60 0.71 4.24
C ASN A 363 -7.66 0.50 3.05
N THR A 364 -7.73 -0.70 2.47
CA THR A 364 -6.95 -1.13 1.29
C THR A 364 -7.20 -0.32 0.01
N LYS A 365 -8.33 0.40 -0.08
CA LYS A 365 -8.72 1.22 -1.25
C LYS A 365 -8.58 0.40 -2.55
N ASN A 366 -8.05 0.99 -3.62
CA ASN A 366 -7.78 0.30 -4.88
C ASN A 366 -6.36 -0.33 -4.96
N ARG A 367 -5.67 -0.54 -3.83
CA ARG A 367 -4.33 -1.16 -3.81
C ARG A 367 -4.40 -2.68 -4.02
N ILE A 368 -3.28 -3.26 -4.47
CA ILE A 368 -3.11 -4.68 -4.79
C ILE A 368 -1.64 -5.07 -4.60
N GLY A 369 -1.36 -6.34 -4.28
CA GLY A 369 0.01 -6.86 -4.15
C GLY A 369 0.35 -7.30 -2.72
N LYS A 370 1.64 -7.45 -2.40
CA LYS A 370 2.08 -7.82 -1.04
C LYS A 370 2.33 -6.57 -0.22
N TYR A 371 1.96 -6.66 1.05
CA TYR A 371 2.02 -5.59 2.03
C TYR A 371 2.61 -6.12 3.33
N HIS A 372 3.34 -5.26 4.01
CA HIS A 372 4.00 -5.57 5.27
C HIS A 372 3.53 -4.53 6.29
N ILE A 373 3.18 -4.96 7.49
CA ILE A 373 3.02 -4.07 8.64
C ILE A 373 4.16 -4.31 9.62
N LEU A 374 4.90 -3.25 9.94
CA LEU A 374 5.81 -3.17 11.07
C LEU A 374 5.04 -2.57 12.25
N VAL A 375 5.02 -3.24 13.39
CA VAL A 375 4.61 -2.64 14.67
C VAL A 375 5.85 -2.50 15.55
N ASN A 376 5.99 -1.33 16.18
CA ASN A 376 7.06 -1.02 17.12
C ASN A 376 6.47 -0.72 18.49
N LEU A 377 7.17 -1.16 19.53
CA LEU A 377 6.97 -0.77 20.93
C LEU A 377 8.15 0.14 21.30
N ILE A 378 7.82 1.35 21.75
CA ILE A 378 8.75 2.44 22.06
C ILE A 378 8.68 2.71 23.56
N ASP A 379 9.81 2.96 24.21
CA ASP A 379 9.87 3.24 25.65
C ASP A 379 9.78 4.74 26.00
N GLU A 380 9.84 5.06 27.30
CA GLU A 380 9.79 6.42 27.84
C GLU A 380 10.99 7.32 27.42
N ASN A 381 12.06 6.69 26.93
CA ASN A 381 13.31 7.31 26.48
C ASN A 381 13.36 7.50 24.96
N GLY A 382 12.53 6.77 24.22
CA GLY A 382 12.37 6.83 22.77
C GLY A 382 12.97 5.64 22.04
N GLU A 383 13.63 4.72 22.75
CA GLU A 383 14.24 3.53 22.15
C GLU A 383 13.15 2.60 21.62
N VAL A 384 13.34 2.08 20.40
CA VAL A 384 12.51 0.98 19.87
C VAL A 384 12.92 -0.32 20.56
N ILE A 385 12.34 -0.59 21.73
CA ILE A 385 12.66 -1.78 22.53
C ILE A 385 12.26 -3.08 21.83
N SER A 386 11.13 -3.10 21.11
CA SER A 386 10.62 -4.30 20.42
C SER A 386 9.97 -3.94 19.09
N SER A 387 10.15 -4.81 18.10
CA SER A 387 9.56 -4.70 16.76
C SER A 387 8.92 -6.04 16.37
N LYS A 388 7.95 -5.99 15.46
CA LYS A 388 7.41 -7.18 14.79
C LYS A 388 6.94 -6.85 13.38
N ILE A 389 7.32 -7.67 12.40
CA ILE A 389 6.85 -7.54 11.01
C ILE A 389 5.82 -8.64 10.73
N LYS A 390 4.73 -8.28 10.03
CA LYS A 390 3.70 -9.20 9.56
C LYS A 390 3.42 -8.95 8.08
N LYS A 391 3.70 -9.96 7.25
CA LYS A 391 3.51 -9.94 5.79
C LYS A 391 2.10 -10.45 5.45
N PHE A 392 1.41 -9.78 4.53
CA PHE A 392 0.08 -10.15 4.02
C PHE A 392 -0.06 -9.74 2.55
N ASN A 393 -1.14 -10.18 1.88
CA ASN A 393 -1.44 -9.79 0.50
C ASN A 393 -2.78 -9.04 0.45
N ILE A 394 -2.92 -8.10 -0.50
CA ILE A 394 -4.21 -7.61 -0.97
C ILE A 394 -4.46 -8.29 -2.33
N ASP A 395 -5.44 -9.19 -2.37
CA ASP A 395 -5.75 -10.03 -3.52
C ASP A 395 -6.45 -9.25 -4.65
N GLU A 396 -6.37 -9.77 -5.88
CA GLU A 396 -7.05 -9.20 -7.04
C GLU A 396 -8.58 -9.32 -6.90
N TYR A 397 -9.27 -8.18 -6.91
CA TYR A 397 -10.72 -8.11 -6.73
C TYR A 397 -11.39 -7.20 -7.76
N PHE A 398 -12.57 -7.63 -8.20
CA PHE A 398 -13.48 -6.85 -9.02
C PHE A 398 -14.93 -7.24 -8.73
N GLU A 399 -15.70 -6.26 -8.27
CA GLU A 399 -17.13 -6.38 -8.01
C GLU A 399 -17.87 -5.15 -8.54
N VAL A 400 -19.05 -5.37 -9.12
CA VAL A 400 -20.02 -4.31 -9.36
C VAL A 400 -21.02 -4.41 -8.20
N SER A 401 -20.91 -3.49 -7.25
CA SER A 401 -21.70 -3.50 -6.01
C SER A 401 -23.15 -3.09 -6.28
N GLU A 402 -23.34 -1.97 -7.00
CA GLU A 402 -24.66 -1.41 -7.31
C GLU A 402 -24.80 -0.99 -8.78
N LEU A 403 -26.05 -0.83 -9.22
CA LEU A 403 -26.45 -0.48 -10.59
C LEU A 403 -27.58 0.56 -10.53
N ASN A 404 -27.38 1.72 -11.16
CA ASN A 404 -28.46 2.67 -11.45
C ASN A 404 -28.76 2.67 -12.96
N VAL A 405 -29.99 3.00 -13.34
CA VAL A 405 -30.45 3.03 -14.73
C VAL A 405 -31.22 4.33 -14.93
N GLU A 406 -30.51 5.37 -15.33
CA GLU A 406 -31.11 6.65 -15.70
C GLU A 406 -31.88 6.46 -17.02
N VAL A 407 -33.17 6.84 -17.03
CA VAL A 407 -34.04 6.71 -18.20
C VAL A 407 -34.85 7.99 -18.39
N THR A 408 -34.69 8.62 -19.55
CA THR A 408 -35.30 9.92 -19.86
C THR A 408 -35.96 9.88 -21.25
N PRO A 409 -37.22 10.33 -21.41
CA PRO A 409 -38.15 10.74 -20.35
C PRO A 409 -38.78 9.52 -19.66
N LYS A 410 -39.13 9.65 -18.38
CA LYS A 410 -39.91 8.62 -17.65
C LYS A 410 -41.35 8.43 -18.18
N ALA A 411 -41.87 9.40 -18.93
CA ALA A 411 -43.17 9.30 -19.62
C ALA A 411 -43.02 9.63 -21.11
N TYR A 412 -43.57 8.78 -21.99
CA TYR A 412 -43.40 8.85 -23.43
C TYR A 412 -44.74 8.94 -24.18
N LYS A 413 -44.90 9.97 -25.03
CA LYS A 413 -46.06 10.11 -25.92
C LYS A 413 -45.93 9.18 -27.13
N ILE A 414 -46.91 8.30 -27.30
CA ILE A 414 -47.08 7.40 -28.45
C ILE A 414 -47.05 8.21 -29.75
N GLY A 415 -46.36 7.68 -30.77
CA GLY A 415 -46.21 8.35 -32.07
C GLY A 415 -45.29 9.60 -32.10
N SER A 416 -44.79 10.08 -30.96
CA SER A 416 -44.01 11.34 -30.88
C SER A 416 -42.65 11.31 -31.60
N LYS A 417 -42.10 10.11 -31.86
CA LYS A 417 -40.77 9.89 -32.48
C LYS A 417 -39.59 10.50 -31.70
N ARG A 418 -39.81 10.95 -30.45
CA ARG A 418 -38.74 11.29 -29.52
C ARG A 418 -37.96 10.02 -29.16
N ARG A 419 -36.81 10.19 -28.51
CA ARG A 419 -36.02 9.08 -27.97
C ARG A 419 -36.34 8.88 -26.50
N ILE A 420 -36.35 7.61 -26.09
CA ILE A 420 -36.04 7.20 -24.73
C ILE A 420 -34.52 6.97 -24.71
N GLU A 421 -33.84 7.69 -23.83
CA GLU A 421 -32.42 7.55 -23.56
C GLU A 421 -32.24 6.69 -22.31
N ILE A 422 -31.44 5.62 -22.40
CA ILE A 422 -31.21 4.65 -21.32
C ILE A 422 -29.71 4.62 -21.02
N THR A 423 -29.33 5.06 -19.82
CA THR A 423 -27.93 5.20 -19.39
C THR A 423 -27.68 4.33 -18.14
N PRO A 424 -27.11 3.13 -18.30
CA PRO A 424 -26.63 2.33 -17.18
C PRO A 424 -25.46 3.01 -16.47
N LYS A 425 -25.48 3.01 -15.15
CA LYS A 425 -24.39 3.49 -14.30
C LYS A 425 -24.11 2.47 -13.21
N VAL A 426 -22.85 2.25 -12.89
CA VAL A 426 -22.42 1.21 -11.95
C VAL A 426 -21.53 1.77 -10.87
N TYR A 427 -21.63 1.15 -9.70
CA TYR A 427 -20.69 1.34 -8.61
C TYR A 427 -19.76 0.13 -8.50
N VAL A 428 -18.45 0.37 -8.45
CA VAL A 428 -17.41 -0.65 -8.61
C VAL A 428 -16.46 -0.67 -7.41
N LEU A 429 -16.25 -1.86 -6.85
CA LEU A 429 -15.23 -2.14 -5.84
C LEU A 429 -14.15 -3.01 -6.49
N ALA A 430 -13.03 -2.40 -6.85
CA ALA A 430 -11.97 -3.09 -7.60
C ALA A 430 -10.57 -2.51 -7.35
N ASN A 431 -9.56 -3.38 -7.48
CA ASN A 431 -8.15 -3.01 -7.60
C ASN A 431 -7.53 -3.48 -8.94
N ALA A 432 -8.33 -4.14 -9.80
CA ALA A 432 -7.96 -4.52 -11.15
C ALA A 432 -9.10 -4.26 -12.15
N ASP A 433 -8.74 -4.08 -13.42
CA ASP A 433 -9.69 -3.68 -14.45
C ASP A 433 -10.36 -4.91 -15.10
N ARG A 434 -11.63 -4.74 -15.52
CA ARG A 434 -12.43 -5.76 -16.21
C ARG A 434 -13.23 -5.15 -17.35
N LYS A 435 -13.26 -5.87 -18.47
CA LYS A 435 -14.18 -5.56 -19.56
C LYS A 435 -15.57 -6.07 -19.23
N THR A 436 -16.51 -5.16 -19.07
CA THR A 436 -17.90 -5.43 -18.74
C THR A 436 -18.82 -5.11 -19.93
N SER A 437 -20.04 -5.63 -19.88
CA SER A 437 -21.07 -5.33 -20.87
C SER A 437 -22.42 -5.11 -20.19
N ALA A 438 -23.02 -3.95 -20.41
CA ALA A 438 -24.40 -3.66 -20.04
C ALA A 438 -25.33 -4.16 -21.16
N TYR A 439 -26.06 -5.24 -20.88
CA TYR A 439 -27.13 -5.74 -21.74
C TYR A 439 -28.42 -5.02 -21.38
N ILE A 440 -28.96 -4.24 -22.32
CA ILE A 440 -30.17 -3.44 -22.15
C ILE A 440 -31.28 -4.07 -22.99
N SER A 441 -32.47 -4.21 -22.43
CA SER A 441 -33.64 -4.73 -23.13
C SER A 441 -34.90 -4.01 -22.66
N VAL A 442 -35.79 -3.65 -23.59
CA VAL A 442 -37.11 -3.08 -23.29
C VAL A 442 -38.17 -4.11 -23.63
N GLU A 443 -39.07 -4.37 -22.68
CA GLU A 443 -40.21 -5.27 -22.79
C GLU A 443 -41.53 -4.47 -22.89
N ASP A 444 -42.49 -4.98 -23.66
CA ASP A 444 -43.87 -4.47 -23.71
C ASP A 444 -44.75 -5.01 -22.56
N ASN A 445 -46.04 -4.63 -22.55
CA ASN A 445 -47.02 -5.10 -21.55
C ASN A 445 -47.17 -6.63 -21.52
N ASP A 446 -46.95 -7.32 -22.65
CA ASP A 446 -47.06 -8.78 -22.80
C ASP A 446 -45.75 -9.50 -22.44
N GLY A 447 -44.67 -8.76 -22.18
CA GLY A 447 -43.33 -9.28 -21.87
C GLY A 447 -42.47 -9.62 -23.09
N ASN A 448 -42.85 -9.21 -24.30
CA ASN A 448 -42.01 -9.38 -25.48
C ASN A 448 -40.88 -8.33 -25.48
N THR A 449 -39.64 -8.75 -25.76
CA THR A 449 -38.53 -7.82 -25.93
C THR A 449 -38.64 -7.06 -27.26
N ILE A 450 -39.06 -5.79 -27.20
CA ILE A 450 -39.26 -4.89 -28.34
C ILE A 450 -38.01 -4.08 -28.72
N TYR A 451 -37.00 -4.02 -27.84
CA TYR A 451 -35.69 -3.44 -28.12
C TYR A 451 -34.61 -4.15 -27.31
N SER A 452 -33.40 -4.25 -27.89
CA SER A 452 -32.21 -4.75 -27.19
C SER A 452 -30.96 -4.04 -27.67
N ASN A 453 -30.07 -3.68 -26.75
CA ASN A 453 -28.76 -3.09 -27.06
C ASN A 453 -27.69 -3.63 -26.09
N VAL A 454 -26.42 -3.54 -26.46
CA VAL A 454 -25.29 -3.93 -25.60
C VAL A 454 -24.22 -2.85 -25.66
N LYS A 455 -23.83 -2.36 -24.49
CA LYS A 455 -22.77 -1.35 -24.33
C LYS A 455 -21.60 -1.99 -23.60
N GLU A 456 -20.40 -1.88 -24.16
CA GLU A 456 -19.17 -2.40 -23.53
C GLU A 456 -18.40 -1.28 -22.85
N LEU A 457 -17.78 -1.58 -21.71
CA LEU A 457 -16.96 -0.64 -20.95
C LEU A 457 -15.78 -1.38 -20.31
N VAL A 458 -14.77 -0.63 -19.85
CA VAL A 458 -13.77 -1.14 -18.90
C VAL A 458 -14.06 -0.47 -17.57
N CYS A 459 -14.66 -1.23 -16.66
CA CYS A 459 -14.81 -0.86 -15.26
C CYS A 459 -13.54 -1.33 -14.51
N GLY A 460 -13.13 -0.64 -13.45
CA GLY A 460 -11.85 -0.97 -12.83
C GLY A 460 -11.44 -0.07 -11.69
N LYS A 461 -10.14 -0.10 -11.39
CA LYS A 461 -9.56 0.44 -10.14
C LYS A 461 -9.56 1.96 -10.03
N ASP A 462 -9.66 2.68 -11.15
CA ASP A 462 -9.41 4.13 -11.22
C ASP A 462 -10.69 4.97 -11.02
N ASN A 463 -11.89 4.38 -11.16
CA ASN A 463 -13.18 5.06 -10.95
C ASN A 463 -14.22 4.12 -10.31
N ARG A 464 -14.76 4.48 -9.14
CA ARG A 464 -15.81 3.71 -8.46
C ARG A 464 -17.16 3.87 -9.17
N CYS A 465 -17.57 5.11 -9.45
CA CYS A 465 -18.76 5.43 -10.23
C CYS A 465 -18.43 5.47 -11.73
N VAL A 466 -19.09 4.64 -12.54
CA VAL A 466 -18.84 4.59 -14.00
C VAL A 466 -20.15 4.53 -14.79
N SER A 467 -20.29 5.38 -15.81
CA SER A 467 -21.44 5.41 -16.73
C SER A 467 -21.10 4.68 -18.03
N TYR A 468 -22.05 3.90 -18.57
CA TYR A 468 -21.99 3.34 -19.92
C TYR A 468 -22.59 4.33 -20.93
N ASP A 469 -22.14 4.29 -22.19
CA ASP A 469 -22.73 5.10 -23.27
C ASP A 469 -24.26 4.95 -23.32
N THR A 470 -24.98 6.07 -23.36
CA THR A 470 -26.44 6.12 -23.53
C THR A 470 -26.93 5.28 -24.71
N SER A 471 -28.02 4.53 -24.50
CA SER A 471 -28.73 3.80 -25.54
C SER A 471 -30.00 4.52 -25.93
N GLU A 472 -30.06 4.98 -27.18
CA GLU A 472 -31.24 5.62 -27.77
C GLU A 472 -32.23 4.56 -28.28
N TYR A 473 -33.50 4.67 -27.88
CA TYR A 473 -34.61 3.88 -28.39
C TYR A 473 -35.77 4.79 -28.82
N VAL A 474 -36.42 4.48 -29.95
CA VAL A 474 -37.67 5.15 -30.37
C VAL A 474 -38.79 4.11 -30.35
N PRO A 475 -39.72 4.16 -29.38
CA PRO A 475 -40.87 3.28 -29.32
C PRO A 475 -41.71 3.27 -30.61
N ALA A 476 -41.93 2.07 -31.13
CA ALA A 476 -42.89 1.76 -32.20
C ALA A 476 -44.21 1.19 -31.65
N VAL A 477 -44.49 1.43 -30.36
CA VAL A 477 -45.66 0.92 -29.64
C VAL A 477 -46.83 1.89 -29.80
N GLU A 478 -47.99 1.37 -30.20
CA GLU A 478 -49.19 2.16 -30.54
C GLU A 478 -50.23 2.18 -29.40
N GLU A 479 -50.03 1.43 -28.31
CA GLU A 479 -50.98 1.29 -27.18
C GLU A 479 -50.43 1.85 -25.85
N LYS A 480 -51.33 2.33 -24.98
CA LYS A 480 -51.03 2.72 -23.59
C LYS A 480 -50.45 1.55 -22.77
N GLY A 481 -49.53 1.84 -21.85
CA GLY A 481 -48.90 0.81 -21.05
C GLY A 481 -47.70 1.27 -20.22
N LEU A 482 -46.95 0.31 -19.70
CA LEU A 482 -45.63 0.50 -19.09
C LEU A 482 -44.61 -0.33 -19.87
N LEU A 483 -43.62 0.32 -20.46
CA LEU A 483 -42.47 -0.39 -21.02
C LEU A 483 -41.49 -0.71 -19.89
N LYS A 484 -41.09 -1.97 -19.76
CA LYS A 484 -40.17 -2.43 -18.72
C LYS A 484 -38.75 -2.47 -19.27
N VAL A 485 -37.89 -1.59 -18.76
CA VAL A 485 -36.48 -1.47 -19.12
C VAL A 485 -35.66 -2.34 -18.17
N ASN A 486 -35.14 -3.47 -18.65
CA ASN A 486 -34.19 -4.29 -17.90
C ASN A 486 -32.75 -3.98 -18.34
N VAL A 487 -31.85 -3.93 -17.37
CA VAL A 487 -30.40 -3.84 -17.59
C VAL A 487 -29.70 -4.92 -16.79
N ALA A 488 -28.77 -5.65 -17.42
CA ALA A 488 -27.92 -6.64 -16.77
C ALA A 488 -26.44 -6.41 -17.13
N ILE A 489 -25.62 -6.16 -16.12
CA ILE A 489 -24.17 -5.99 -16.26
C ILE A 489 -23.51 -7.36 -16.20
N LYS A 490 -22.62 -7.66 -17.15
CA LYS A 490 -21.97 -8.97 -17.27
C LYS A 490 -20.47 -8.87 -17.51
N GLU A 491 -19.75 -9.85 -16.98
CA GLU A 491 -18.35 -10.17 -17.27
C GLU A 491 -18.34 -11.37 -18.22
N GLY A 492 -18.34 -11.11 -19.54
CA GLY A 492 -18.54 -12.15 -20.56
C GLY A 492 -19.91 -12.83 -20.43
N ILE A 493 -19.93 -14.08 -19.94
CA ILE A 493 -21.17 -14.84 -19.68
C ILE A 493 -21.69 -14.72 -18.25
N LYS A 494 -20.85 -14.27 -17.30
CA LYS A 494 -21.20 -14.16 -15.87
C LYS A 494 -22.02 -12.90 -15.66
N SER A 495 -23.27 -13.03 -15.20
CA SER A 495 -24.03 -11.88 -14.73
C SER A 495 -23.44 -11.39 -13.41
N LEU A 496 -23.27 -10.08 -13.26
CA LEU A 496 -22.78 -9.45 -12.04
C LEU A 496 -23.96 -8.90 -11.23
N ILE A 497 -24.75 -8.02 -11.86
CA ILE A 497 -25.92 -7.38 -11.28
C ILE A 497 -26.96 -7.10 -12.38
N ASN A 498 -28.24 -7.02 -12.00
CA ASN A 498 -29.34 -6.69 -12.90
C ASN A 498 -30.39 -5.82 -12.19
N LYS A 499 -31.03 -4.92 -12.93
CA LYS A 499 -32.07 -4.01 -12.43
C LYS A 499 -33.15 -3.79 -13.48
N SER A 500 -34.36 -3.47 -13.03
CA SER A 500 -35.50 -3.13 -13.87
C SER A 500 -36.02 -1.74 -13.49
N THR A 501 -36.46 -0.97 -14.48
CA THR A 501 -37.19 0.29 -14.32
C THR A 501 -38.27 0.39 -15.41
N PHE A 502 -39.10 1.45 -15.42
CA PHE A 502 -40.27 1.54 -16.28
C PHE A 502 -40.38 2.89 -17.01
N VAL A 503 -41.05 2.90 -18.17
CA VAL A 503 -41.44 4.11 -18.91
C VAL A 503 -42.93 4.07 -19.23
N LYS A 504 -43.64 5.16 -18.91
CA LYS A 504 -45.10 5.24 -19.04
C LYS A 504 -45.54 5.72 -20.42
N MET A 505 -46.28 4.89 -21.16
CA MET A 505 -46.76 5.17 -22.52
C MET A 505 -48.14 5.82 -22.51
N PHE A 506 -48.29 6.96 -23.19
CA PHE A 506 -49.57 7.70 -23.26
C PHE A 506 -49.91 8.25 -24.66
N GLU A 507 -51.20 8.36 -24.98
CA GLU A 507 -51.70 8.69 -26.33
C GLU A 507 -52.00 10.17 -26.58
N THR A 508 -52.22 10.97 -25.54
CA THR A 508 -52.93 12.29 -25.59
C THR A 508 -52.70 13.07 -26.87
N GLU A 509 -53.78 13.54 -27.52
CA GLU A 509 -53.73 14.32 -28.76
C GLU A 509 -52.89 15.61 -28.62
N ASP A 510 -52.66 16.34 -29.71
CA ASP A 510 -51.65 17.42 -29.77
C ASP A 510 -52.08 18.74 -29.09
N GLU A 511 -52.40 18.67 -27.80
CA GLU A 511 -52.66 19.82 -26.93
C GLU A 511 -51.39 20.37 -26.26
N ASN A 512 -51.50 21.60 -25.78
CA ASN A 512 -50.54 22.25 -24.90
C ASN A 512 -50.50 21.54 -23.53
N ARG A 513 -49.29 21.21 -23.05
CA ARG A 513 -49.08 20.38 -21.84
C ARG A 513 -47.76 20.72 -21.15
N ILE A 514 -47.62 20.34 -19.88
CA ILE A 514 -46.35 20.35 -19.15
C ILE A 514 -45.73 18.93 -19.18
N ASP A 515 -44.51 18.80 -19.73
CA ASP A 515 -43.63 17.64 -19.49
C ASP A 515 -42.92 17.85 -18.14
N PHE A 516 -42.72 16.78 -17.35
CA PHE A 516 -42.17 16.83 -15.98
C PHE A 516 -41.24 15.63 -15.75
N ASP A 517 -40.04 15.87 -15.24
CA ASP A 517 -39.02 14.84 -14.95
C ASP A 517 -38.09 15.31 -13.80
N TYR A 518 -37.17 14.46 -13.33
CA TYR A 518 -36.20 14.83 -12.30
C TYR A 518 -34.78 14.30 -12.58
N LYS A 519 -33.78 14.91 -11.94
CA LYS A 519 -32.40 14.41 -11.90
C LYS A 519 -31.82 14.55 -10.50
N THR A 520 -30.94 13.64 -10.09
CA THR A 520 -30.17 13.72 -8.85
C THR A 520 -28.71 14.12 -9.13
N SER A 521 -28.05 14.81 -8.19
CA SER A 521 -26.64 15.20 -8.31
C SER A 521 -25.66 14.04 -8.17
N VAL A 522 -26.11 12.91 -7.60
CA VAL A 522 -25.37 11.65 -7.48
C VAL A 522 -26.28 10.48 -7.86
N ASP A 523 -25.69 9.36 -8.25
CA ASP A 523 -26.41 8.15 -8.66
C ASP A 523 -26.50 7.07 -7.56
N PHE A 524 -25.72 7.22 -6.49
CA PHE A 524 -25.60 6.34 -5.33
C PHE A 524 -25.27 7.18 -4.10
N ILE A 525 -25.52 6.67 -2.89
CA ILE A 525 -25.06 7.31 -1.64
C ILE A 525 -23.83 6.57 -1.11
N GLU A 526 -22.70 7.27 -1.03
CA GLU A 526 -21.48 6.82 -0.37
C GLU A 526 -21.49 7.23 1.12
N GLU A 527 -20.54 6.71 1.91
CA GLU A 527 -20.49 6.98 3.35
C GLU A 527 -20.21 8.46 3.67
N ASP A 528 -19.37 9.11 2.86
CA ASP A 528 -18.98 10.53 2.94
C ASP A 528 -19.89 11.47 2.11
N THR A 529 -20.96 10.94 1.50
CA THR A 529 -21.96 11.76 0.80
C THR A 529 -22.71 12.62 1.81
N LYS A 530 -22.34 13.90 1.88
CA LYS A 530 -22.94 14.90 2.78
C LYS A 530 -24.31 15.42 2.34
N SER A 531 -24.50 15.54 1.03
CA SER A 531 -25.75 16.06 0.46
C SER A 531 -26.04 15.52 -0.93
N VAL A 532 -27.33 15.54 -1.30
CA VAL A 532 -27.84 15.24 -2.65
C VAL A 532 -28.81 16.34 -3.06
N ASN A 533 -28.61 16.88 -4.26
CA ASN A 533 -29.55 17.81 -4.88
C ASN A 533 -30.47 17.03 -5.82
N VAL A 534 -31.75 17.37 -5.81
CA VAL A 534 -32.78 16.89 -6.73
C VAL A 534 -33.25 18.07 -7.56
N ASP A 535 -32.94 18.05 -8.86
CA ASP A 535 -33.39 19.03 -9.84
C ASP A 535 -34.67 18.51 -10.52
N LEU A 536 -35.83 18.97 -10.05
CA LEU A 536 -37.15 18.71 -10.63
C LEU A 536 -37.42 19.72 -11.75
N ASN A 537 -37.68 19.24 -12.98
CA ASN A 537 -37.74 20.08 -14.17
C ASN A 537 -39.10 19.98 -14.86
N LEU A 538 -39.77 21.12 -15.01
CA LEU A 538 -41.01 21.30 -15.76
C LEU A 538 -40.67 21.98 -17.10
N SER A 539 -41.21 21.47 -18.21
CA SER A 539 -41.00 22.03 -19.55
C SER A 539 -42.32 22.13 -20.30
N GLY A 540 -42.72 23.34 -20.66
CA GLY A 540 -43.98 23.61 -21.35
C GLY A 540 -43.93 23.24 -22.84
N LYS A 541 -44.92 22.50 -23.32
CA LYS A 541 -44.97 21.87 -24.65
C LYS A 541 -46.29 22.17 -25.35
N GLY A 542 -46.27 22.06 -26.68
CA GLY A 542 -47.43 22.34 -27.51
C GLY A 542 -47.12 22.28 -29.01
N LEU A 543 -48.15 22.48 -29.84
CA LEU A 543 -48.04 22.47 -31.30
C LEU A 543 -47.05 23.50 -31.88
N SER A 544 -46.66 24.52 -31.11
CA SER A 544 -45.69 25.54 -31.52
C SER A 544 -44.22 25.10 -31.49
N GLU A 545 -43.84 23.90 -31.02
CA GLU A 545 -42.45 23.43 -31.11
C GLU A 545 -41.90 23.46 -32.56
N ASN A 546 -42.78 23.35 -33.58
CA ASN A 546 -42.42 23.47 -35.01
C ASN A 546 -42.91 24.76 -35.68
N ILE A 547 -43.65 25.63 -34.98
CA ILE A 547 -44.09 26.93 -35.49
C ILE A 547 -43.74 27.99 -34.44
N LYS A 548 -42.61 28.68 -34.66
CA LYS A 548 -42.36 29.95 -33.98
C LYS A 548 -43.56 30.86 -34.20
N ARG A 549 -44.21 31.32 -33.12
CA ARG A 549 -45.03 32.54 -33.20
C ARG A 549 -44.15 33.65 -33.78
N ARG A 550 -44.72 34.58 -34.56
CA ARG A 550 -43.90 35.68 -35.07
C ARG A 550 -43.39 36.49 -33.87
N PRO A 551 -42.13 36.95 -33.87
CA PRO A 551 -41.61 37.80 -32.81
C PRO A 551 -42.50 39.04 -32.67
N MET A 552 -42.81 39.46 -31.45
CA MET A 552 -43.76 40.56 -31.24
C MET A 552 -43.05 41.91 -31.20
N ASP A 553 -43.65 42.92 -31.82
CA ASP A 553 -43.38 44.33 -31.51
C ASP A 553 -44.57 44.88 -30.71
N ILE A 554 -44.30 45.37 -29.51
CA ILE A 554 -45.28 45.88 -28.56
C ILE A 554 -45.06 47.39 -28.37
N ILE A 555 -46.10 48.21 -28.45
CA ILE A 555 -46.04 49.62 -28.06
C ILE A 555 -46.92 49.80 -26.83
N ILE A 556 -46.35 50.28 -25.73
CA ILE A 556 -47.09 50.62 -24.52
C ILE A 556 -47.27 52.14 -24.45
N ILE A 557 -48.53 52.58 -24.56
CA ILE A 557 -48.95 53.97 -24.45
C ILE A 557 -49.48 54.19 -23.03
N LEU A 558 -48.82 55.06 -22.28
CA LEU A 558 -49.20 55.47 -20.94
C LEU A 558 -49.76 56.89 -20.94
N ASP A 559 -50.87 57.12 -20.24
CA ASP A 559 -51.45 58.45 -20.08
C ASP A 559 -50.64 59.30 -19.09
N ASP A 560 -50.01 60.38 -19.56
CA ASP A 560 -49.29 61.37 -18.73
C ASP A 560 -50.01 62.72 -18.64
N SER A 561 -51.32 62.75 -18.95
CA SER A 561 -52.16 63.95 -18.92
C SER A 561 -52.49 64.41 -17.49
N GLY A 562 -53.18 65.55 -17.37
CA GLY A 562 -53.47 66.18 -16.08
C GLY A 562 -54.65 65.63 -15.29
N SER A 563 -55.33 64.58 -15.76
CA SER A 563 -56.35 63.84 -15.00
C SER A 563 -55.72 62.79 -14.10
N MET A 564 -54.83 61.97 -14.68
CA MET A 564 -54.04 60.93 -13.99
C MET A 564 -53.42 61.47 -12.69
N ASN A 565 -53.68 60.80 -11.57
CA ASN A 565 -52.99 61.08 -10.32
C ASN A 565 -51.69 60.26 -10.20
N GLY A 566 -50.85 60.61 -9.22
CA GLY A 566 -49.53 60.01 -9.06
C GLY A 566 -49.55 58.51 -8.70
N ASP A 567 -50.64 58.01 -8.12
CA ASP A 567 -50.82 56.58 -7.85
C ASP A 567 -51.30 55.88 -9.12
N ASP A 568 -52.30 56.42 -9.83
CA ASP A 568 -52.82 55.87 -11.11
C ASP A 568 -51.72 55.66 -12.14
N TRP A 569 -50.78 56.62 -12.19
CA TRP A 569 -49.59 56.54 -13.03
C TRP A 569 -48.65 55.40 -12.62
N ASN A 570 -48.50 55.13 -11.32
CA ASN A 570 -47.71 53.99 -10.85
C ASN A 570 -48.41 52.66 -11.18
N GLU A 571 -49.71 52.56 -10.93
CA GLU A 571 -50.54 51.40 -11.29
C GLU A 571 -50.47 51.09 -12.81
N ALA A 572 -50.49 52.12 -13.67
CA ALA A 572 -50.27 51.97 -15.11
C ALA A 572 -48.83 51.55 -15.48
N LEU A 573 -47.82 52.01 -14.74
CA LEU A 573 -46.43 51.52 -14.89
C LEU A 573 -46.31 50.04 -14.42
N ASP A 574 -47.02 49.63 -13.37
CA ASP A 574 -47.02 48.26 -12.85
C ASP A 574 -47.74 47.28 -13.79
N GLY A 575 -48.87 47.68 -14.39
CA GLY A 575 -49.47 46.96 -15.52
C GLY A 575 -48.51 46.82 -16.71
N ALA A 576 -47.72 47.85 -17.02
CA ALA A 576 -46.69 47.77 -18.07
C ALA A 576 -45.49 46.88 -17.69
N ILE A 577 -45.06 46.90 -16.42
CA ILE A 577 -44.05 45.96 -15.88
C ILE A 577 -44.55 44.53 -16.04
N ASN A 578 -45.83 44.27 -15.76
CA ASN A 578 -46.42 42.95 -15.94
C ASN A 578 -46.27 42.49 -17.40
N ILE A 579 -46.74 43.28 -18.38
CA ILE A 579 -46.62 42.96 -19.82
C ILE A 579 -45.16 42.71 -20.24
N VAL A 580 -44.23 43.57 -19.82
CA VAL A 580 -42.79 43.42 -20.14
C VAL A 580 -42.20 42.16 -19.52
N SER A 581 -42.65 41.76 -18.32
CA SER A 581 -42.19 40.52 -17.69
C SER A 581 -42.53 39.27 -18.50
N LYS A 582 -43.63 39.27 -19.27
CA LYS A 582 -44.08 38.14 -20.10
C LYS A 582 -43.36 38.02 -21.46
N MET A 583 -42.72 39.11 -21.93
CA MET A 583 -42.04 39.14 -23.23
C MET A 583 -41.05 37.98 -23.42
N GLN A 584 -40.99 37.44 -24.63
CA GLN A 584 -39.98 36.46 -25.04
C GLN A 584 -38.71 37.17 -25.54
N PRO A 585 -37.52 36.52 -25.53
CA PRO A 585 -36.25 37.16 -25.88
C PRO A 585 -36.17 37.77 -27.29
N GLN A 586 -37.04 37.35 -28.21
CA GLN A 586 -37.17 37.89 -29.57
C GLN A 586 -38.18 39.05 -29.71
N ASP A 587 -39.00 39.31 -28.69
CA ASP A 587 -39.96 40.40 -28.72
C ASP A 587 -39.25 41.75 -28.47
N ARG A 588 -39.88 42.86 -28.85
CA ARG A 588 -39.40 44.21 -28.56
C ARG A 588 -40.54 45.08 -28.02
N VAL A 589 -40.24 46.02 -27.13
CA VAL A 589 -41.20 46.99 -26.62
C VAL A 589 -40.72 48.43 -26.80
N GLU A 590 -41.62 49.30 -27.26
CA GLU A 590 -41.48 50.76 -27.31
C GLU A 590 -42.42 51.39 -26.27
N PHE A 591 -42.01 52.49 -25.64
CA PHE A 591 -42.87 53.27 -24.74
C PHE A 591 -43.21 54.64 -25.29
N ARG A 592 -44.49 55.03 -25.17
CA ARG A 592 -45.03 56.33 -25.56
C ARG A 592 -45.90 56.92 -24.44
N PHE A 593 -45.87 58.24 -24.29
CA PHE A 593 -46.66 58.96 -23.29
C PHE A 593 -47.73 59.80 -24.00
N ILE A 594 -48.98 59.77 -23.55
CA ILE A 594 -50.12 60.16 -24.39
C ILE A 594 -50.10 61.61 -24.85
N THR A 595 -49.61 62.54 -24.00
CA THR A 595 -49.54 63.98 -24.31
C THR A 595 -48.51 64.31 -25.41
N LYS A 596 -47.61 63.37 -25.73
CA LYS A 596 -46.47 63.53 -26.62
C LYS A 596 -46.60 62.64 -27.85
N SER A 597 -46.36 63.21 -29.03
CA SER A 597 -46.30 62.45 -30.29
C SER A 597 -44.97 61.72 -30.51
N SER A 598 -43.99 61.88 -29.62
CA SER A 598 -42.65 61.27 -29.70
C SER A 598 -42.50 60.01 -28.84
N VAL A 599 -41.73 59.05 -29.36
CA VAL A 599 -41.17 57.91 -28.59
C VAL A 599 -40.50 58.38 -27.30
N MET A 600 -40.69 57.64 -26.21
CA MET A 600 -40.12 57.91 -24.89
C MET A 600 -39.05 56.86 -24.49
N HIS A 601 -39.15 55.65 -25.02
CA HIS A 601 -38.10 54.61 -25.05
C HIS A 601 -38.25 53.83 -26.35
N GLU A 602 -37.17 53.67 -27.13
CA GLU A 602 -37.19 52.99 -28.44
C GLU A 602 -37.24 51.47 -28.28
N PHE A 603 -37.79 50.77 -29.30
CA PHE A 603 -37.91 49.30 -29.34
C PHE A 603 -36.67 48.53 -28.86
N SER A 604 -36.71 48.05 -27.61
CA SER A 604 -35.68 47.21 -26.98
C SER A 604 -36.22 45.83 -26.63
N SER A 605 -35.33 44.84 -26.55
CA SER A 605 -35.60 43.49 -26.05
C SER A 605 -34.92 43.19 -24.71
N ASP A 606 -34.19 44.17 -24.15
CA ASP A 606 -33.45 44.03 -22.89
C ASP A 606 -34.38 44.38 -21.71
N LYS A 607 -34.93 43.34 -21.06
CA LYS A 607 -35.84 43.52 -19.91
C LYS A 607 -35.21 44.30 -18.76
N GLU A 608 -33.91 44.16 -18.49
CA GLU A 608 -33.26 44.87 -17.39
C GLU A 608 -33.12 46.37 -17.71
N GLU A 609 -32.78 46.70 -18.96
CA GLU A 609 -32.80 48.08 -19.46
C GLU A 609 -34.19 48.70 -19.33
N ILE A 610 -35.22 47.98 -19.79
CA ILE A 610 -36.62 48.42 -19.82
C ILE A 610 -37.14 48.62 -18.38
N PHE A 611 -37.07 47.62 -17.49
CA PHE A 611 -37.57 47.75 -16.12
C PHE A 611 -36.90 48.91 -15.39
N LYS A 612 -35.59 49.08 -15.55
CA LYS A 612 -34.84 50.21 -14.98
C LYS A 612 -35.26 51.56 -15.56
N TRP A 613 -35.66 51.60 -16.82
CA TRP A 613 -36.24 52.80 -17.44
C TRP A 613 -37.64 53.10 -16.87
N ILE A 614 -38.50 52.08 -16.70
CA ILE A 614 -39.88 52.22 -16.19
C ILE A 614 -39.87 52.67 -14.72
N GLU A 615 -39.08 52.02 -13.86
CA GLU A 615 -38.91 52.39 -12.44
C GLU A 615 -38.47 53.86 -12.29
N GLY A 616 -37.60 54.32 -13.21
CA GLY A 616 -37.20 55.72 -13.32
C GLY A 616 -38.32 56.72 -13.64
N LYS A 617 -39.57 56.27 -13.84
CA LYS A 617 -40.75 57.09 -14.14
C LYS A 617 -41.76 57.19 -13.00
N ARG A 618 -41.62 56.47 -11.87
CA ARG A 618 -42.56 56.51 -10.73
C ARG A 618 -42.73 57.88 -10.04
N ARG A 619 -41.97 58.90 -10.48
CA ARG A 619 -42.06 60.30 -10.04
C ARG A 619 -42.10 61.27 -11.23
N PHE A 620 -42.80 60.88 -12.30
CA PHE A 620 -43.00 61.73 -13.47
C PHE A 620 -43.97 62.91 -13.17
N PHE A 621 -43.93 63.96 -14.00
CA PHE A 621 -44.79 65.14 -13.83
C PHE A 621 -45.92 65.12 -14.87
N LEU A 622 -47.12 64.80 -14.38
CA LEU A 622 -48.34 64.60 -15.15
C LEU A 622 -48.98 65.96 -15.48
N TRP A 623 -49.20 66.25 -16.77
CA TRP A 623 -49.83 67.50 -17.22
C TRP A 623 -50.25 67.44 -18.69
N GLY A 624 -51.35 68.13 -19.03
CA GLY A 624 -51.86 68.22 -20.40
C GLY A 624 -53.25 67.63 -20.53
N GLY A 625 -53.71 67.44 -21.77
CA GLY A 625 -54.93 66.70 -22.10
C GLY A 625 -54.60 65.35 -22.76
N THR A 626 -55.63 64.65 -23.23
CA THR A 626 -55.56 63.22 -23.60
C THR A 626 -55.73 62.99 -25.12
N PRO A 627 -54.71 63.24 -25.98
CA PRO A 627 -54.86 63.20 -27.43
C PRO A 627 -54.63 61.80 -28.01
N ILE A 628 -55.61 60.91 -27.83
CA ILE A 628 -55.52 59.48 -28.19
C ILE A 628 -55.26 59.27 -29.69
N TYR A 629 -56.04 59.91 -30.58
CA TYR A 629 -55.88 59.71 -32.03
C TYR A 629 -54.48 60.14 -32.49
N ARG A 630 -53.97 61.27 -31.99
CA ARG A 630 -52.60 61.73 -32.30
C ARG A 630 -51.54 60.70 -31.94
N ASN A 631 -51.71 59.96 -30.85
CA ASN A 631 -50.75 58.95 -30.43
C ASN A 631 -50.84 57.68 -31.28
N LEU A 632 -52.06 57.16 -31.52
CA LEU A 632 -52.28 56.00 -32.39
C LEU A 632 -51.83 56.29 -33.84
N ASN A 633 -52.15 57.48 -34.37
CA ASN A 633 -51.69 57.98 -35.67
C ASN A 633 -50.16 58.12 -35.76
N ALA A 634 -49.44 58.19 -34.64
CA ALA A 634 -47.98 58.14 -34.60
C ALA A 634 -47.50 56.68 -34.62
N CYS A 635 -48.05 55.82 -33.74
CA CYS A 635 -47.68 54.41 -33.57
C CYS A 635 -47.68 53.60 -34.89
N VAL A 636 -48.65 53.86 -35.78
CA VAL A 636 -48.72 53.29 -37.15
C VAL A 636 -47.40 53.45 -37.95
N LYS A 637 -46.59 54.46 -37.64
CA LYS A 637 -45.36 54.83 -38.35
C LYS A 637 -44.08 54.28 -37.69
N ASP A 638 -44.13 53.93 -36.42
CA ASP A 638 -42.99 53.35 -35.69
C ASP A 638 -42.85 51.85 -36.00
N PHE A 639 -43.99 51.17 -36.19
CA PHE A 639 -44.05 49.79 -36.67
C PHE A 639 -43.47 49.65 -38.09
N LYS A 640 -42.29 49.03 -38.17
CA LYS A 640 -41.63 48.67 -39.42
C LYS A 640 -42.36 47.53 -40.13
N ASP A 641 -42.16 47.43 -41.43
CA ASP A 641 -42.71 46.36 -42.28
C ASP A 641 -41.83 45.10 -42.18
N GLU A 642 -41.67 44.60 -40.95
CA GLU A 642 -41.01 43.34 -40.59
C GLU A 642 -42.09 42.25 -40.38
N GLU A 643 -41.74 40.96 -40.56
CA GLU A 643 -42.67 39.84 -40.32
C GLU A 643 -42.82 39.58 -38.81
N ARG A 644 -43.58 40.46 -38.17
CA ARG A 644 -43.84 40.53 -36.72
C ARG A 644 -45.31 40.80 -36.45
N ASP A 645 -45.79 40.21 -35.36
CA ASP A 645 -47.11 40.50 -34.79
C ASP A 645 -47.02 41.82 -34.01
N LYS A 646 -48.00 42.71 -34.18
CA LYS A 646 -47.91 44.12 -33.75
C LYS A 646 -49.01 44.44 -32.77
N VAL A 647 -48.64 44.83 -31.56
CA VAL A 647 -49.59 45.06 -30.47
C VAL A 647 -49.41 46.44 -29.87
N ILE A 648 -50.51 47.15 -29.64
CA ILE A 648 -50.55 48.36 -28.82
C ILE A 648 -51.30 48.03 -27.53
N TYR A 649 -50.72 48.38 -26.38
CA TYR A 649 -51.44 48.50 -25.11
C TYR A 649 -51.63 50.00 -24.80
N LEU A 650 -52.87 50.42 -24.57
CA LEU A 650 -53.21 51.79 -24.23
C LEU A 650 -53.83 51.86 -22.82
N PHE A 651 -53.12 52.49 -21.90
CA PHE A 651 -53.56 52.78 -20.53
C PHE A 651 -53.99 54.25 -20.42
N SER A 652 -55.19 54.52 -19.86
CA SER A 652 -55.69 55.89 -19.66
C SER A 652 -56.75 55.99 -18.56
N ASP A 653 -56.93 57.18 -17.98
CA ASP A 653 -58.07 57.56 -17.12
C ASP A 653 -58.96 58.64 -17.78
N GLY A 654 -58.74 58.95 -19.07
CA GLY A 654 -59.19 60.20 -19.68
C GLY A 654 -60.33 60.05 -20.70
N VAL A 655 -61.06 61.14 -20.93
CA VAL A 655 -61.81 61.34 -22.18
C VAL A 655 -60.94 62.13 -23.13
N ARG A 656 -60.92 61.68 -24.39
CA ARG A 656 -60.14 62.22 -25.51
C ARG A 656 -60.24 63.74 -25.65
N GLU A 657 -59.17 64.46 -25.33
CA GLU A 657 -59.10 65.94 -25.33
C GLU A 657 -57.82 66.47 -26.01
N GLY A 658 -57.89 67.67 -26.61
CA GLY A 658 -56.73 68.32 -27.25
C GLY A 658 -56.21 67.61 -28.51
N ASP A 659 -57.05 66.77 -29.11
CA ASP A 659 -56.67 65.70 -30.04
C ASP A 659 -56.82 66.06 -31.54
N GLU A 660 -56.44 65.12 -32.39
CA GLU A 660 -56.76 65.11 -33.83
C GLU A 660 -58.22 64.74 -34.11
N LYS A 661 -58.64 64.98 -35.36
CA LYS A 661 -60.05 64.85 -35.78
C LYS A 661 -60.41 63.50 -36.42
N VAL A 662 -59.41 62.72 -36.82
CA VAL A 662 -59.56 61.49 -37.59
C VAL A 662 -58.50 60.50 -37.11
N LEU A 663 -58.87 59.23 -36.97
CA LEU A 663 -57.98 58.11 -36.67
C LEU A 663 -57.52 57.46 -37.97
N ASP A 664 -56.26 57.02 -38.03
CA ASP A 664 -55.67 56.29 -39.17
C ASP A 664 -56.10 54.81 -39.15
N GLU A 665 -57.42 54.59 -39.27
CA GLU A 665 -58.01 53.25 -39.27
C GLU A 665 -57.52 52.36 -40.42
N GLU A 666 -57.12 52.97 -41.54
CA GLU A 666 -56.62 52.28 -42.72
C GLU A 666 -55.19 51.77 -42.43
N GLY A 667 -54.30 52.64 -41.95
CA GLY A 667 -52.94 52.25 -41.55
C GLY A 667 -52.88 51.26 -40.37
N LEU A 668 -53.81 51.34 -39.41
CA LEU A 668 -53.94 50.34 -38.34
C LEU A 668 -54.28 48.94 -38.88
N LYS A 669 -55.21 48.86 -39.85
CA LYS A 669 -55.67 47.59 -40.44
C LYS A 669 -54.66 47.05 -41.45
N GLU A 670 -54.07 47.89 -42.31
CA GLU A 670 -53.08 47.47 -43.32
C GLU A 670 -51.81 46.88 -42.70
N LYS A 671 -51.40 47.33 -41.50
CA LYS A 671 -50.22 46.79 -40.79
C LYS A 671 -50.52 45.58 -39.89
N GLU A 672 -51.78 45.14 -39.79
CA GLU A 672 -52.21 44.07 -38.87
C GLU A 672 -51.87 44.40 -37.40
N ILE A 673 -52.19 45.62 -36.95
CA ILE A 673 -51.96 46.09 -35.57
C ILE A 673 -53.18 45.78 -34.69
N THR A 674 -52.99 45.04 -33.60
CA THR A 674 -54.02 44.78 -32.57
C THR A 674 -53.89 45.79 -31.42
N ILE A 675 -55.00 46.39 -30.96
CA ILE A 675 -55.01 47.34 -29.83
C ILE A 675 -55.75 46.73 -28.65
N TYR A 676 -55.11 46.72 -27.48
CA TYR A 676 -55.72 46.43 -26.19
C TYR A 676 -55.85 47.72 -25.38
N THR A 677 -56.99 47.91 -24.74
CA THR A 677 -57.33 49.16 -24.04
C THR A 677 -57.68 48.91 -22.57
N VAL A 678 -56.97 49.60 -21.68
CA VAL A 678 -57.14 49.51 -20.22
C VAL A 678 -57.56 50.89 -19.71
N LEU A 679 -58.78 50.97 -19.16
CA LEU A 679 -59.37 52.22 -18.68
C LEU A 679 -59.51 52.22 -17.16
N LEU A 680 -58.87 53.18 -16.48
CA LEU A 680 -59.02 53.41 -15.05
C LEU A 680 -60.32 54.19 -14.79
N GLU A 681 -61.40 53.47 -14.49
CA GLU A 681 -62.74 54.08 -14.39
C GLU A 681 -62.92 54.95 -13.15
N SER A 682 -62.20 54.64 -12.07
CA SER A 682 -62.30 55.26 -10.74
C SER A 682 -62.09 56.78 -10.72
N ASN A 683 -61.31 57.33 -11.65
CA ASN A 683 -60.99 58.76 -11.72
C ASN A 683 -61.90 59.54 -12.70
N ILE A 684 -62.72 58.85 -13.50
CA ILE A 684 -63.55 59.49 -14.53
C ILE A 684 -64.84 60.03 -13.91
N HIS A 685 -65.04 61.34 -14.01
CA HIS A 685 -66.29 61.97 -13.57
C HIS A 685 -67.51 61.34 -14.30
N PRO A 686 -68.56 60.83 -13.61
CA PRO A 686 -69.55 59.89 -14.18
C PRO A 686 -70.32 60.32 -15.43
N ARG A 687 -70.39 61.63 -15.77
CA ARG A 687 -70.98 62.10 -17.03
C ARG A 687 -70.10 61.83 -18.27
N ASN A 688 -68.83 61.50 -18.05
CA ASN A 688 -67.80 61.30 -19.07
C ASN A 688 -67.46 59.80 -19.24
N LEU A 689 -67.68 58.99 -18.20
CA LEU A 689 -67.31 57.56 -18.14
C LEU A 689 -67.85 56.76 -19.34
N SER A 690 -69.15 56.88 -19.63
CA SER A 690 -69.74 56.19 -20.78
C SER A 690 -69.13 56.57 -22.13
N LYS A 691 -68.50 57.76 -22.24
CA LYS A 691 -67.80 58.18 -23.47
C LYS A 691 -66.36 57.68 -23.51
N ALA A 692 -65.68 57.60 -22.37
CA ALA A 692 -64.37 56.97 -22.28
C ALA A 692 -64.46 55.47 -22.63
N ILE A 693 -65.45 54.75 -22.09
CA ILE A 693 -65.73 53.35 -22.42
C ILE A 693 -66.07 53.21 -23.91
N GLU A 694 -66.94 54.06 -24.48
CA GLU A 694 -67.26 54.02 -25.91
C GLU A 694 -66.01 54.19 -26.80
N ASP A 695 -65.15 55.17 -26.51
CA ASP A 695 -63.92 55.40 -27.30
C ASP A 695 -62.89 54.27 -27.09
N MET A 696 -62.69 53.77 -25.87
CA MET A 696 -61.72 52.70 -25.58
C MET A 696 -62.14 51.33 -26.11
N THR A 697 -63.43 50.98 -26.05
CA THR A 697 -63.98 49.79 -26.70
C THR A 697 -63.84 49.89 -28.22
N TYR A 698 -64.08 51.07 -28.80
CA TYR A 698 -63.96 51.28 -30.23
C TYR A 698 -62.56 50.97 -30.77
N PHE A 699 -61.48 51.36 -30.07
CA PHE A 699 -60.10 51.06 -30.54
C PHE A 699 -59.77 49.56 -30.51
N ALA A 700 -60.28 48.83 -29.51
CA ALA A 700 -60.14 47.39 -29.40
C ALA A 700 -60.92 46.66 -30.52
N ASP A 701 -62.24 46.91 -30.61
CA ASP A 701 -63.14 46.32 -31.61
C ASP A 701 -62.67 46.58 -33.06
N LEU A 702 -62.15 47.79 -33.33
CA LEU A 702 -61.62 48.21 -34.63
C LEU A 702 -60.50 47.30 -35.15
N THR A 703 -59.75 46.67 -34.25
CA THR A 703 -58.52 45.92 -34.51
C THR A 703 -58.55 44.47 -34.06
N GLY A 704 -59.68 44.01 -33.49
CA GLY A 704 -59.85 42.66 -32.95
C GLY A 704 -59.10 42.39 -31.65
N GLY A 705 -58.69 43.44 -30.93
CA GLY A 705 -58.17 43.34 -29.57
C GLY A 705 -59.28 43.41 -28.52
N ARG A 706 -58.92 43.61 -27.25
CA ARG A 706 -59.85 43.56 -26.11
C ARG A 706 -59.75 44.81 -25.22
N PHE A 707 -60.91 45.30 -24.80
CA PHE A 707 -61.08 46.36 -23.80
C PHE A 707 -61.28 45.76 -22.41
N ILE A 708 -60.68 46.39 -21.39
CA ILE A 708 -61.02 46.17 -19.98
C ILE A 708 -61.16 47.52 -19.25
N GLY A 709 -62.30 47.68 -18.59
CA GLY A 709 -62.52 48.70 -17.57
C GLY A 709 -62.06 48.21 -16.20
N VAL A 710 -61.32 49.06 -15.49
CA VAL A 710 -60.74 48.77 -14.16
C VAL A 710 -61.46 49.64 -13.13
N GLU A 711 -62.43 49.05 -12.42
CA GLU A 711 -63.27 49.76 -11.43
C GLU A 711 -62.47 50.26 -10.21
N ASN A 712 -61.48 49.47 -9.77
CA ASN A 712 -60.56 49.82 -8.68
C ASN A 712 -59.12 49.71 -9.18
N ARG A 713 -58.31 50.76 -8.97
CA ARG A 713 -56.94 50.86 -9.51
C ARG A 713 -56.03 49.70 -9.08
N GLU A 714 -56.23 49.19 -7.87
CA GLU A 714 -55.43 48.09 -7.28
C GLU A 714 -55.64 46.75 -8.01
N ASP A 715 -56.73 46.58 -8.76
CA ASP A 715 -56.99 45.38 -9.58
C ASP A 715 -56.28 45.44 -10.96
N ILE A 716 -55.61 46.54 -11.34
CA ILE A 716 -55.07 46.73 -12.69
C ILE A 716 -54.13 45.60 -13.14
N THR A 717 -53.24 45.14 -12.25
CA THR A 717 -52.20 44.15 -12.61
C THR A 717 -52.85 42.82 -12.98
N LYS A 718 -53.86 42.42 -12.20
CA LYS A 718 -54.68 41.22 -12.41
C LYS A 718 -55.57 41.34 -13.64
N CYS A 719 -56.17 42.51 -13.88
CA CYS A 719 -56.87 42.80 -15.13
C CYS A 719 -55.96 42.76 -16.36
N VAL A 720 -54.66 43.05 -16.20
CA VAL A 720 -53.66 42.94 -17.26
C VAL A 720 -53.19 41.49 -17.46
N ASP A 721 -53.13 40.65 -16.42
CA ASP A 721 -52.86 39.21 -16.58
C ASP A 721 -53.91 38.51 -17.45
N ASP A 722 -55.20 38.90 -17.35
CA ASP A 722 -56.26 38.44 -18.26
C ASP A 722 -55.96 38.77 -19.73
N LEU A 723 -55.37 39.94 -20.02
CA LEU A 723 -54.96 40.36 -21.38
C LEU A 723 -53.66 39.71 -21.84
N VAL A 724 -52.78 39.33 -20.92
CA VAL A 724 -51.61 38.50 -21.21
C VAL A 724 -52.04 37.11 -21.70
N GLY A 725 -53.07 36.52 -21.08
CA GLY A 725 -53.62 35.22 -21.47
C GLY A 725 -54.04 35.15 -22.94
N ASP A 726 -54.67 36.21 -23.45
CA ASP A 726 -55.10 36.32 -24.85
C ASP A 726 -53.92 36.39 -25.86
N ILE A 727 -52.68 36.65 -25.40
CA ILE A 727 -51.49 36.89 -26.25
C ILE A 727 -50.42 35.81 -26.13
N PHE A 728 -50.21 35.24 -24.94
CA PHE A 728 -49.09 34.33 -24.65
C PHE A 728 -49.59 32.89 -24.44
N LYS A 729 -49.41 32.03 -25.45
CA LYS A 729 -49.85 30.62 -25.40
C LYS A 729 -49.24 29.85 -24.21
N MET A 730 -50.11 29.39 -23.31
CA MET A 730 -49.77 28.65 -22.10
C MET A 730 -49.71 27.14 -22.36
N ALA A 731 -48.82 26.44 -21.64
CA ALA A 731 -48.69 24.99 -21.57
C ALA A 731 -49.56 24.36 -20.46
N GLY A 732 -50.03 25.17 -19.52
CA GLY A 732 -50.92 24.81 -18.42
C GLY A 732 -51.02 25.95 -17.41
N ARG A 733 -52.17 26.08 -16.75
CA ARG A 733 -52.46 27.10 -15.72
C ARG A 733 -52.81 26.46 -14.37
N ASP A 734 -52.85 27.22 -13.29
CA ASP A 734 -53.07 26.73 -11.92
C ASP A 734 -52.05 25.65 -11.48
N VAL A 735 -50.79 25.81 -11.87
CA VAL A 735 -49.76 24.77 -11.79
C VAL A 735 -49.32 24.54 -10.34
N THR A 736 -49.49 23.30 -9.87
CA THR A 736 -49.12 22.84 -8.53
C THR A 736 -48.16 21.67 -8.63
N VAL A 737 -46.99 21.77 -8.01
CA VAL A 737 -46.09 20.63 -7.78
C VAL A 737 -46.11 20.29 -6.30
N SER A 738 -46.54 19.09 -5.94
CA SER A 738 -46.59 18.59 -4.56
C SER A 738 -45.71 17.37 -4.40
N MET A 739 -45.02 17.25 -3.25
CA MET A 739 -44.20 16.09 -2.92
C MET A 739 -44.08 15.90 -1.41
N THR A 740 -43.97 14.65 -0.97
CA THR A 740 -43.69 14.30 0.43
C THR A 740 -42.19 14.13 0.62
N LEU A 741 -41.61 14.81 1.59
CA LEU A 741 -40.18 14.71 1.90
C LEU A 741 -39.90 13.42 2.68
N GLY A 742 -38.82 12.73 2.32
CA GLY A 742 -38.49 11.42 2.85
C GLY A 742 -38.16 11.44 4.33
N LYS A 743 -38.80 10.56 5.10
CA LYS A 743 -38.63 10.42 6.57
C LYS A 743 -37.20 10.13 7.04
N ASP A 744 -36.32 9.70 6.14
CA ASP A 744 -34.95 9.29 6.45
C ASP A 744 -34.03 10.51 6.66
N ILE A 745 -34.45 11.71 6.24
CA ILE A 745 -33.71 12.97 6.35
C ILE A 745 -34.52 13.96 7.19
N PRO A 746 -33.96 14.54 8.28
CA PRO A 746 -34.63 15.61 9.03
C PRO A 746 -34.94 16.82 8.14
N TYR A 747 -36.15 17.38 8.27
CA TYR A 747 -36.57 18.56 7.49
C TYR A 747 -35.62 19.75 7.63
N GLU A 748 -34.99 19.90 8.80
CA GLU A 748 -33.99 20.95 9.10
C GLU A 748 -32.75 20.86 8.20
N ASN A 749 -32.46 19.68 7.64
CA ASN A 749 -31.37 19.43 6.71
C ASN A 749 -31.80 19.55 5.24
N ILE A 750 -33.06 19.88 4.95
CA ILE A 750 -33.60 20.05 3.59
C ILE A 750 -33.73 21.55 3.29
N SER A 751 -33.17 21.98 2.17
CA SER A 751 -33.22 23.38 1.71
C SER A 751 -33.68 23.47 0.25
N PHE A 752 -34.29 24.59 -0.11
CA PHE A 752 -34.89 24.81 -1.42
C PHE A 752 -34.27 26.03 -2.11
N GLU A 753 -34.10 25.97 -3.43
CA GLU A 753 -33.67 27.14 -4.23
C GLU A 753 -34.81 28.19 -4.38
N ILE A 754 -36.05 27.76 -4.21
CA ILE A 754 -37.26 28.58 -4.11
C ILE A 754 -38.08 28.03 -2.94
N GLU A 755 -38.45 28.84 -1.96
CA GLU A 755 -39.24 28.40 -0.80
C GLU A 755 -40.63 27.86 -1.22
N PRO A 756 -41.14 26.77 -0.61
CA PRO A 756 -42.47 26.24 -0.91
C PRO A 756 -43.59 27.17 -0.43
N ASN A 757 -44.67 27.25 -1.21
CA ASN A 757 -45.84 28.06 -0.90
C ASN A 757 -46.69 27.47 0.23
N GLU A 758 -46.70 26.13 0.36
CA GLU A 758 -47.32 25.43 1.49
C GLU A 758 -46.38 24.32 2.01
N VAL A 759 -46.35 24.16 3.33
CA VAL A 759 -45.73 23.02 4.02
C VAL A 759 -46.77 22.43 4.98
N ILE A 760 -47.05 21.14 4.82
CA ILE A 760 -48.07 20.40 5.56
C ILE A 760 -47.38 19.26 6.31
N GLU A 761 -47.64 19.13 7.61
CA GLU A 761 -47.15 18.03 8.43
C GLU A 761 -48.17 16.87 8.40
N ASN A 762 -47.70 15.67 8.06
CA ASN A 762 -48.50 14.47 7.89
C ASN A 762 -48.63 13.70 9.22
N GLU A 763 -49.60 12.78 9.33
CA GLU A 763 -49.84 12.00 10.56
C GLU A 763 -48.67 11.09 10.97
N ASP A 764 -47.74 10.78 10.05
CA ASP A 764 -46.53 9.99 10.29
C ASP A 764 -45.28 10.83 10.60
N GLY A 765 -45.41 12.16 10.67
CA GLY A 765 -44.32 13.11 10.91
C GLY A 765 -43.54 13.53 9.66
N THR A 766 -43.84 12.96 8.47
CA THR A 766 -43.30 13.49 7.21
C THR A 766 -43.90 14.86 6.89
N LYS A 767 -43.25 15.61 5.99
CA LYS A 767 -43.75 16.93 5.54
C LYS A 767 -43.99 16.92 4.03
N THR A 768 -45.22 17.26 3.64
CA THR A 768 -45.60 17.48 2.24
C THR A 768 -45.39 18.95 1.91
N VAL A 769 -44.59 19.23 0.89
CA VAL A 769 -44.37 20.60 0.38
C VAL A 769 -45.10 20.81 -0.94
N LYS A 770 -45.54 22.04 -1.19
CA LYS A 770 -46.14 22.44 -2.48
C LYS A 770 -45.51 23.71 -3.04
N PHE A 771 -45.31 23.71 -4.35
CA PHE A 771 -44.93 24.85 -5.15
C PHE A 771 -46.09 25.22 -6.07
N LEU A 772 -46.51 26.48 -6.04
CA LEU A 772 -47.62 27.03 -6.80
C LEU A 772 -47.10 28.02 -7.84
N LYS A 773 -47.62 27.95 -9.06
CA LYS A 773 -47.26 28.84 -10.16
C LYS A 773 -48.46 29.05 -11.08
N ASP A 774 -48.81 30.29 -11.37
CA ASP A 774 -50.09 30.62 -12.03
C ASP A 774 -50.23 29.97 -13.42
N TYR A 775 -49.13 29.86 -14.17
CA TYR A 775 -49.05 29.11 -15.42
C TYR A 775 -47.60 28.78 -15.81
N VAL A 776 -47.43 27.88 -16.79
CA VAL A 776 -46.17 27.67 -17.53
C VAL A 776 -46.44 27.94 -19.01
N SER A 777 -45.54 28.63 -19.71
CA SER A 777 -45.69 28.98 -21.14
C SER A 777 -45.24 27.85 -22.07
N VAL A 778 -45.74 27.79 -23.31
CA VAL A 778 -45.19 26.82 -24.28
C VAL A 778 -43.77 27.22 -24.69
N GLY A 779 -42.80 26.33 -24.46
CA GLY A 779 -41.37 26.59 -24.64
C GLY A 779 -40.65 27.14 -23.40
N GLU A 780 -41.35 27.31 -22.28
CA GLU A 780 -40.75 27.67 -20.99
C GLU A 780 -40.19 26.45 -20.27
N GLU A 781 -39.06 26.61 -19.58
CA GLU A 781 -38.50 25.61 -18.68
C GLU A 781 -38.39 26.20 -17.27
N PHE A 782 -38.77 25.42 -16.27
CA PHE A 782 -38.84 25.84 -14.87
C PHE A 782 -38.30 24.72 -13.97
N GLY A 783 -37.21 25.01 -13.28
CA GLY A 783 -36.57 24.08 -12.34
C GLY A 783 -36.92 24.38 -10.89
N LEU A 784 -37.09 23.33 -10.09
CA LEU A 784 -37.17 23.35 -8.64
C LEU A 784 -36.02 22.49 -8.10
N LYS A 785 -35.09 23.09 -7.35
CA LYS A 785 -34.02 22.34 -6.67
C LYS A 785 -34.35 22.14 -5.21
N VAL A 786 -34.37 20.87 -4.80
CA VAL A 786 -34.40 20.43 -3.40
C VAL A 786 -33.01 19.92 -3.05
N SER A 787 -32.41 20.39 -1.95
CA SER A 787 -31.07 20.00 -1.51
C SER A 787 -31.16 19.32 -0.14
N CYS A 788 -30.97 18.01 -0.11
CA CYS A 788 -31.01 17.18 1.08
C CYS A 788 -29.60 17.03 1.67
N GLY A 789 -29.36 17.57 2.87
CA GLY A 789 -28.07 17.53 3.59
C GLY A 789 -28.04 16.58 4.79
N GLY A 790 -26.94 16.61 5.54
CA GLY A 790 -26.71 15.78 6.74
C GLY A 790 -26.64 14.28 6.46
N LEU A 791 -26.44 13.89 5.20
CA LEU A 791 -26.46 12.49 4.78
C LEU A 791 -25.27 11.69 5.29
N ASP A 792 -24.22 12.33 5.81
CA ASP A 792 -23.10 11.68 6.50
C ASP A 792 -23.37 11.38 7.99
N GLU A 793 -24.42 11.96 8.58
CA GLU A 793 -24.81 11.78 9.99
C GLU A 793 -25.95 10.75 10.18
N ILE A 794 -26.60 10.32 9.10
CA ILE A 794 -27.79 9.44 9.09
C ILE A 794 -27.39 7.96 8.94
N GLU A 795 -28.09 7.06 9.65
CA GLU A 795 -27.86 5.61 9.54
C GLU A 795 -28.26 5.07 8.15
N LYS A 796 -27.26 4.56 7.41
CA LYS A 796 -27.39 4.15 6.00
C LYS A 796 -27.94 2.74 5.86
N ASN A 797 -29.26 2.64 5.75
CA ASN A 797 -29.98 1.44 5.28
C ASN A 797 -29.64 1.12 3.81
N GLU A 798 -30.11 -0.01 3.25
CA GLU A 798 -29.85 -0.39 1.84
C GLU A 798 -30.28 0.68 0.83
N LYS A 799 -31.28 1.50 1.19
CA LYS A 799 -31.74 2.67 0.46
C LYS A 799 -32.04 3.80 1.43
N ILE A 800 -31.90 5.03 0.96
CA ILE A 800 -32.44 6.23 1.60
C ILE A 800 -33.49 6.82 0.65
N ASN A 801 -34.68 7.07 1.20
CA ASN A 801 -35.74 7.75 0.49
C ASN A 801 -35.55 9.28 0.62
N LEU A 802 -35.41 9.98 -0.50
CA LEU A 802 -35.26 11.43 -0.54
C LEU A 802 -36.64 12.12 -0.60
N ILE A 803 -37.49 11.69 -1.53
CA ILE A 803 -38.78 12.32 -1.84
C ILE A 803 -39.78 11.24 -2.31
N LYS A 804 -41.06 11.39 -1.97
CA LYS A 804 -42.19 10.53 -2.35
C LYS A 804 -43.37 11.31 -2.92
N ASP A 805 -44.35 10.59 -3.46
CA ASP A 805 -45.67 11.10 -3.84
C ASP A 805 -45.60 12.28 -4.83
N ILE A 806 -44.57 12.28 -5.68
CA ILE A 806 -44.19 13.42 -6.52
C ILE A 806 -45.24 13.61 -7.61
N LYS A 807 -46.03 14.67 -7.47
CA LYS A 807 -47.24 14.92 -8.24
C LYS A 807 -47.26 16.34 -8.80
N LEU A 808 -47.73 16.47 -10.03
CA LEU A 808 -47.98 17.71 -10.76
C LEU A 808 -49.46 17.77 -11.13
N GLU A 809 -50.12 18.88 -10.77
CA GLU A 809 -51.48 19.23 -11.20
C GLU A 809 -51.47 20.55 -11.97
N TYR A 810 -52.29 20.66 -13.00
CA TYR A 810 -52.57 21.92 -13.71
C TYR A 810 -53.90 21.82 -14.47
N SER A 811 -54.48 22.95 -14.86
CA SER A 811 -55.58 23.04 -15.82
C SER A 811 -55.01 23.17 -17.24
N ASN A 812 -55.49 22.38 -18.22
CA ASN A 812 -55.11 22.51 -19.63
C ASN A 812 -55.78 23.72 -20.31
N GLU A 813 -55.56 23.88 -21.62
CA GLU A 813 -56.18 24.94 -22.42
C GLU A 813 -57.70 24.80 -22.63
N ASN A 814 -58.31 23.70 -22.16
CA ASN A 814 -59.75 23.47 -22.12
C ASN A 814 -60.34 23.58 -20.69
N ASP A 815 -59.58 24.10 -19.72
CA ASP A 815 -59.90 24.16 -18.29
C ASP A 815 -60.09 22.79 -17.58
N GLU A 816 -59.62 21.70 -18.20
CA GLU A 816 -59.65 20.36 -17.62
C GLU A 816 -58.43 20.14 -16.69
N LYS A 817 -58.67 19.55 -15.51
CA LYS A 817 -57.58 19.21 -14.59
C LYS A 817 -56.77 18.01 -15.07
N VAL A 818 -55.48 18.23 -15.30
CA VAL A 818 -54.48 17.23 -15.65
C VAL A 818 -53.65 16.88 -14.42
N GLU A 819 -53.55 15.59 -14.11
CA GLU A 819 -52.64 15.06 -13.09
C GLU A 819 -51.48 14.27 -13.73
N ARG A 820 -50.27 14.43 -13.18
CA ARG A 820 -49.09 13.62 -13.48
C ARG A 820 -48.43 13.21 -12.16
N ILE A 821 -47.90 11.99 -12.12
CA ILE A 821 -47.19 11.41 -10.98
C ILE A 821 -45.87 10.85 -11.51
N LEU A 822 -44.77 11.10 -10.80
CA LEU A 822 -43.46 10.49 -11.01
C LEU A 822 -43.19 9.42 -9.94
N ASP A 823 -42.22 8.55 -10.18
CA ASP A 823 -41.79 7.56 -9.18
C ASP A 823 -41.13 8.24 -7.96
N ASP A 824 -41.23 7.63 -6.79
CA ASP A 824 -40.46 7.99 -5.60
C ASP A 824 -38.95 8.04 -5.89
N ILE A 825 -38.25 8.99 -5.25
CA ILE A 825 -36.81 9.20 -5.40
C ILE A 825 -36.09 8.50 -4.24
N ASP A 826 -35.86 7.21 -4.42
CA ASP A 826 -34.96 6.40 -3.58
C ASP A 826 -33.57 6.35 -4.22
N LEU A 827 -32.52 6.58 -3.43
CA LEU A 827 -31.15 6.23 -3.82
C LEU A 827 -30.68 4.98 -3.08
N GLU A 828 -29.95 4.13 -3.80
CA GLU A 828 -29.27 2.97 -3.22
C GLU A 828 -28.00 3.43 -2.51
N CYS A 829 -27.87 3.02 -1.25
CA CYS A 829 -26.64 3.15 -0.50
C CYS A 829 -25.68 2.07 -0.98
N VAL A 830 -24.41 2.43 -1.22
CA VAL A 830 -23.38 1.46 -1.56
C VAL A 830 -23.25 0.47 -0.41
N LYS A 831 -23.45 -0.83 -0.68
CA LYS A 831 -23.38 -1.87 0.37
C LYS A 831 -22.09 -1.77 1.19
N LYS A 832 -22.28 -1.67 2.51
CA LYS A 832 -21.21 -1.59 3.50
C LYS A 832 -20.30 -2.82 3.37
N ILE A 833 -19.01 -2.61 3.14
CA ILE A 833 -18.00 -3.36 3.87
C ILE A 833 -18.06 -2.76 5.28
N ARG A 834 -18.41 -3.53 6.30
CA ARG A 834 -18.62 -2.93 7.63
C ARG A 834 -17.28 -2.47 8.20
N LYS A 835 -17.13 -1.14 8.34
CA LYS A 835 -16.24 -0.58 9.36
C LYS A 835 -16.52 -1.26 10.70
N PHE A 836 -15.46 -1.58 11.41
CA PHE A 836 -15.54 -2.03 12.79
C PHE A 836 -15.92 -0.84 13.68
N ASN A 837 -17.14 -0.84 14.21
CA ASN A 837 -17.52 0.09 15.28
C ASN A 837 -16.62 -0.18 16.48
N THR A 838 -15.84 0.82 16.88
CA THR A 838 -14.95 0.79 18.06
C THR A 838 -15.46 1.81 19.07
N GLU A 839 -16.66 1.56 19.58
CA GLU A 839 -17.28 2.19 20.75
C GLU A 839 -18.48 1.33 21.18
N ASP A 840 -18.53 1.05 22.48
CA ASP A 840 -19.52 0.39 23.35
C ASP A 840 -20.76 -0.34 22.78
N ASN A 841 -21.01 -1.53 23.34
CA ASN A 841 -22.20 -1.79 24.17
C ASN A 841 -22.01 -3.04 25.05
N GLU A 842 -22.64 -3.07 26.23
CA GLU A 842 -22.75 -4.26 27.09
C GLU A 842 -23.96 -5.14 26.69
N ASP A 843 -23.90 -6.42 27.09
CA ASP A 843 -24.98 -7.42 27.16
C ASP A 843 -25.75 -7.90 25.90
N SER A 844 -25.85 -9.25 25.81
CA SER A 844 -26.83 -10.06 25.05
C SER A 844 -26.67 -10.12 23.50
N GLU A 845 -27.00 -11.23 22.80
CA GLU A 845 -27.53 -12.54 23.23
C GLU A 845 -27.01 -13.68 22.31
N GLU A 846 -27.02 -14.94 22.77
CA GLU A 846 -26.49 -16.08 22.00
C GLU A 846 -27.38 -16.48 20.80
N SER A 847 -26.77 -16.74 19.63
CA SER A 847 -27.25 -17.82 18.75
C SER A 847 -26.12 -18.44 17.92
N ASN A 848 -26.12 -19.78 17.81
CA ASN A 848 -25.05 -20.56 17.17
C ASN A 848 -25.32 -20.79 15.68
N LEU A 849 -24.27 -20.83 14.85
CA LEU A 849 -24.14 -21.75 13.71
C LEU A 849 -22.69 -21.80 13.15
N ASP A 850 -21.96 -22.79 13.65
CA ASP A 850 -20.86 -23.58 13.04
C ASP A 850 -19.69 -22.93 12.26
N GLU A 851 -18.48 -23.15 12.81
CA GLU A 851 -17.22 -23.59 12.16
C GLU A 851 -16.67 -22.79 10.93
N ASP A 852 -15.41 -22.33 10.87
CA ASP A 852 -14.22 -22.70 11.66
C ASP A 852 -13.07 -21.64 11.59
N VAL A 853 -12.77 -20.95 12.69
CA VAL A 853 -11.56 -20.12 12.87
C VAL A 853 -10.89 -20.48 14.21
N ASN A 854 -9.56 -20.35 14.29
CA ASN A 854 -8.78 -20.97 15.36
C ASN A 854 -9.06 -20.41 16.76
N LYS A 855 -9.25 -21.34 17.71
CA LYS A 855 -9.37 -21.07 19.13
C LYS A 855 -8.12 -20.35 19.67
N LEU A 856 -8.34 -19.20 20.29
CA LEU A 856 -7.69 -18.87 21.55
C LEU A 856 -8.41 -19.64 22.67
N THR A 857 -7.69 -20.04 23.72
CA THR A 857 -8.29 -20.60 24.94
C THR A 857 -7.51 -20.12 26.16
N ASP A 858 -8.19 -19.38 27.02
CA ASP A 858 -8.18 -19.53 28.46
C ASP A 858 -6.81 -19.47 29.19
N ASP A 859 -6.13 -18.34 29.10
CA ASP A 859 -5.63 -17.69 30.32
C ASP A 859 -5.47 -16.16 30.12
N GLU A 860 -6.60 -15.45 30.01
CA GLU A 860 -6.65 -13.99 29.86
C GLU A 860 -6.26 -13.27 31.16
N LYS A 861 -4.95 -13.26 31.46
CA LYS A 861 -4.37 -12.53 32.60
C LYS A 861 -3.32 -11.51 32.17
N ASN A 862 -3.79 -10.46 31.49
CA ASN A 862 -3.29 -9.10 31.68
C ASN A 862 -4.38 -8.08 31.29
N LEU A 863 -5.35 -7.91 32.20
CA LEU A 863 -6.19 -6.71 32.26
C LEU A 863 -5.28 -5.50 32.49
N LEU A 864 -5.05 -4.69 31.45
CA LEU A 864 -4.17 -3.51 31.49
C LEU A 864 -4.83 -2.24 30.93
N SER A 865 -5.96 -1.88 31.53
CA SER A 865 -6.28 -0.48 31.80
C SER A 865 -7.02 -0.38 33.15
N HIS A 866 -6.54 0.49 34.03
CA HIS A 866 -7.36 1.06 35.09
C HIS A 866 -7.81 2.44 34.60
N ASN A 867 -9.04 2.82 34.94
CA ASN A 867 -9.66 4.05 34.45
C ASN A 867 -8.76 5.27 34.64
N LYS A 868 -8.65 6.06 33.58
CA LYS A 868 -8.38 7.48 33.69
C LYS A 868 -9.15 8.21 32.60
N GLU A 869 -10.38 8.57 32.93
CA GLU A 869 -11.12 9.59 32.19
C GLU A 869 -10.25 10.86 32.16
N ILE A 870 -10.15 11.47 30.99
CA ILE A 870 -9.65 12.83 30.79
C ILE A 870 -10.65 13.47 29.82
N ASP A 871 -11.33 14.51 30.28
CA ASP A 871 -12.35 15.27 29.53
C ASP A 871 -11.75 15.99 28.30
N ASP A 872 -12.65 16.53 27.48
CA ASP A 872 -12.37 17.24 26.22
C ASP A 872 -11.49 18.52 26.32
N ASP A 873 -11.11 19.02 25.13
CA ASP A 873 -10.65 20.39 24.85
C ASP A 873 -9.26 20.85 25.41
N GLU A 874 -8.17 20.25 24.91
CA GLU A 874 -6.89 20.96 24.72
C GLU A 874 -6.49 21.03 23.23
N GLU A 875 -5.95 22.19 22.79
CA GLU A 875 -5.45 22.40 21.41
C GLU A 875 -4.18 21.57 21.14
N ASN A 876 -4.35 20.28 20.81
CA ASN A 876 -3.25 19.34 20.53
C ASN A 876 -2.21 19.90 19.53
N ILE A 877 -0.95 19.99 19.97
CA ILE A 877 0.16 20.50 19.17
C ILE A 877 0.57 19.44 18.14
N LYS A 878 0.32 19.71 16.85
CA LYS A 878 0.55 18.72 15.79
C LYS A 878 1.94 18.90 15.15
N LEU A 879 2.91 18.12 15.61
CA LEU A 879 4.21 18.00 14.94
C LEU A 879 4.09 17.02 13.75
N SER A 880 4.61 17.43 12.60
CA SER A 880 4.77 16.60 11.40
C SER A 880 6.24 16.50 11.01
N GLY A 881 6.63 15.37 10.42
CA GLY A 881 8.00 15.11 9.97
C GLY A 881 8.05 14.53 8.56
N SER A 882 9.25 14.48 7.99
CA SER A 882 9.58 13.59 6.87
C SER A 882 11.05 13.20 6.89
N VAL A 883 11.37 11.98 6.47
CA VAL A 883 12.72 11.43 6.33
C VAL A 883 12.92 10.86 4.93
N GLY A 884 14.06 11.17 4.30
CA GLY A 884 14.39 10.64 2.98
C GLY A 884 15.88 10.56 2.74
N PHE A 885 16.30 9.64 1.87
CA PHE A 885 17.71 9.40 1.57
C PHE A 885 18.14 9.99 0.21
N THR A 886 19.45 9.95 0.01
CA THR A 886 20.20 10.04 -1.24
C THR A 886 19.81 9.18 -2.44
N ASP A 887 19.13 9.67 -3.50
CA ASP A 887 18.97 8.88 -4.76
C ASP A 887 20.32 8.27 -5.26
N GLY A 888 20.56 6.99 -4.97
CA GLY A 888 21.79 6.27 -5.29
C GLY A 888 21.96 4.98 -4.46
N ASN A 889 22.90 4.13 -4.86
CA ASN A 889 23.22 2.90 -4.12
C ASN A 889 23.86 3.26 -2.77
N HIS A 890 23.30 2.74 -1.67
CA HIS A 890 23.86 2.87 -0.33
C HIS A 890 24.71 1.64 -0.02
N TYR A 891 25.86 1.84 0.62
CA TYR A 891 26.80 0.76 0.93
C TYR A 891 27.10 0.71 2.43
N LEU A 892 27.29 -0.51 2.97
CA LEU A 892 27.66 -0.77 4.37
C LEU A 892 28.96 -0.09 4.84
N ASP A 893 29.74 0.40 3.87
CA ASP A 893 31.09 0.95 4.02
C ASP A 893 31.10 2.50 4.04
N ASP A 894 29.95 3.16 3.85
CA ASP A 894 29.78 4.61 3.76
C ASP A 894 28.74 5.13 4.77
N ASN A 895 28.99 6.29 5.39
CA ASN A 895 27.97 6.98 6.21
C ASN A 895 26.75 7.35 5.34
N ILE A 896 25.54 7.07 5.84
CA ILE A 896 24.29 7.33 5.11
C ILE A 896 23.65 8.60 5.64
N THR A 897 23.66 9.68 4.84
CA THR A 897 23.01 10.93 5.21
C THR A 897 21.49 10.88 4.98
N ALA A 898 20.73 10.79 6.06
CA ALA A 898 19.29 11.00 6.09
C ALA A 898 18.94 12.49 6.05
N LYS A 899 17.92 12.87 5.29
CA LYS A 899 17.40 14.23 5.18
C LYS A 899 16.07 14.32 5.92
N ILE A 900 16.06 15.03 7.04
CA ILE A 900 14.88 15.23 7.87
C ILE A 900 14.31 16.62 7.60
N LYS A 901 12.98 16.73 7.52
CA LYS A 901 12.24 17.99 7.66
C LYS A 901 11.18 17.85 8.73
N MET A 902 10.84 18.96 9.39
CA MET A 902 9.77 19.01 10.39
C MET A 902 8.96 20.31 10.26
N ASN A 903 7.69 20.24 10.63
CA ASN A 903 6.76 21.38 10.67
C ASN A 903 5.78 21.21 11.85
N LEU A 904 5.68 22.24 12.68
CA LEU A 904 4.84 22.30 13.87
C LEU A 904 3.58 23.12 13.59
N GLU A 905 2.40 22.54 13.80
CA GLU A 905 1.10 23.21 13.68
C GLU A 905 0.47 23.44 15.06
N GLY A 906 -0.05 24.66 15.28
CA GLY A 906 -0.58 25.13 16.57
C GLY A 906 0.19 26.32 17.15
N ASN A 907 -0.29 26.88 18.28
CA ASN A 907 0.32 28.04 18.95
C ASN A 907 1.52 27.69 19.86
N GLY A 908 2.08 26.48 19.74
CA GLY A 908 3.14 25.96 20.59
C GLY A 908 4.50 26.64 20.42
N THR A 909 5.36 26.53 21.45
CA THR A 909 6.71 27.13 21.48
C THR A 909 7.84 26.10 21.57
N ILE A 910 7.63 24.90 21.03
CA ILE A 910 8.66 23.86 20.94
C ILE A 910 9.80 24.36 20.04
N GLN A 911 10.99 24.53 20.62
CA GLN A 911 12.21 24.95 19.89
C GLN A 911 13.15 23.78 19.59
N ASN A 912 13.18 22.76 20.45
CA ASN A 912 13.98 21.57 20.31
C ASN A 912 13.07 20.35 20.35
N VAL A 913 13.23 19.43 19.41
CA VAL A 913 12.53 18.14 19.34
C VAL A 913 13.54 17.03 19.51
N ASP A 914 13.44 16.26 20.60
CA ASP A 914 14.19 15.01 20.75
C ASP A 914 13.63 13.98 19.75
N SER A 915 14.50 13.52 18.84
CA SER A 915 14.12 12.69 17.70
C SER A 915 15.14 11.59 17.48
N SER A 916 14.75 10.46 16.88
CA SER A 916 15.67 9.37 16.52
C SER A 916 15.31 8.77 15.16
N ILE A 917 16.32 8.30 14.42
CA ILE A 917 16.14 7.45 13.24
C ILE A 917 16.46 6.01 13.62
N VAL A 918 15.54 5.08 13.33
CA VAL A 918 15.73 3.65 13.57
C VAL A 918 15.64 2.88 12.25
N LEU A 919 16.72 2.20 11.87
CA LEU A 919 16.74 1.22 10.78
C LEU A 919 16.32 -0.15 11.33
N VAL A 920 15.42 -0.88 10.65
CA VAL A 920 14.97 -2.25 11.00
C VAL A 920 14.96 -3.12 9.75
N ASN A 921 15.58 -4.32 9.76
CA ASN A 921 15.65 -5.19 8.58
C ASN A 921 14.29 -5.82 8.23
N VAL A 922 13.97 -5.91 6.93
CA VAL A 922 12.68 -6.43 6.40
C VAL A 922 12.52 -7.96 6.52
N ASN A 923 13.61 -8.69 6.78
CA ASN A 923 13.64 -10.15 6.86
C ASN A 923 13.99 -10.68 8.25
N ASP A 924 14.52 -9.84 9.14
CA ASP A 924 14.77 -10.17 10.55
C ASP A 924 14.59 -8.90 11.40
N GLU A 925 13.42 -8.73 12.01
CA GLU A 925 13.06 -7.53 12.78
C GLU A 925 13.95 -7.24 14.00
N ASN A 926 14.82 -8.18 14.39
CA ASN A 926 15.76 -8.01 15.50
C ASN A 926 17.03 -7.24 15.03
N ILE A 927 17.37 -7.31 13.74
CA ILE A 927 18.50 -6.57 13.16
C ILE A 927 18.12 -5.10 12.96
N LYS A 928 18.40 -4.29 13.98
CA LYS A 928 18.08 -2.84 14.02
C LYS A 928 19.25 -1.95 14.44
N LYS A 929 19.20 -0.67 14.05
CA LYS A 929 20.21 0.35 14.36
C LYS A 929 19.55 1.71 14.58
N GLU A 930 19.78 2.30 15.75
CA GLU A 930 19.24 3.58 16.18
C GLU A 930 20.27 4.71 16.03
N THR A 931 19.81 5.95 15.85
CA THR A 931 20.64 7.16 15.70
C THR A 931 19.87 8.38 16.19
N ASP A 932 20.23 8.84 17.40
CA ASP A 932 19.54 9.94 18.08
C ASP A 932 19.95 11.32 17.55
N LYS A 933 18.99 12.24 17.52
CA LYS A 933 19.17 13.63 17.11
C LYS A 933 18.16 14.57 17.74
N ASN A 934 18.63 15.47 18.60
CA ASN A 934 17.87 16.68 18.93
C ASN A 934 17.83 17.61 17.70
N ILE A 935 16.63 17.99 17.26
CA ILE A 935 16.38 18.81 16.06
C ILE A 935 15.80 20.15 16.49
N ILE A 936 16.41 21.24 16.03
CA ILE A 936 16.04 22.61 16.40
C ILE A 936 15.09 23.18 15.34
N LEU A 937 13.88 23.56 15.75
CA LEU A 937 12.89 24.24 14.92
C LEU A 937 13.21 25.74 14.83
N ASP A 938 12.96 26.34 13.65
CA ASP A 938 13.13 27.77 13.42
C ASP A 938 12.00 28.59 14.06
N ALA A 939 12.09 29.93 13.95
CA ALA A 939 11.08 30.86 14.48
C ALA A 939 9.71 30.81 13.77
N LYS A 940 9.46 29.79 12.94
CA LYS A 940 8.17 29.47 12.32
C LYS A 940 7.70 28.04 12.63
N GLY A 941 8.40 27.32 13.52
CA GLY A 941 8.09 25.91 13.83
C GLY A 941 8.61 24.92 12.78
N THR A 942 9.58 25.29 11.94
CA THR A 942 10.07 24.43 10.85
C THR A 942 11.55 24.07 10.96
N ALA A 943 11.92 22.86 10.57
CA ALA A 943 13.33 22.45 10.44
C ALA A 943 13.60 21.72 9.12
N SER A 944 14.85 21.78 8.68
CA SER A 944 15.41 20.91 7.64
C SER A 944 16.87 20.64 8.01
N THR A 945 17.22 19.37 8.22
CA THR A 945 18.57 18.96 8.67
C THR A 945 19.03 17.69 7.96
N GLU A 946 20.34 17.49 7.94
CA GLU A 946 20.99 16.26 7.51
C GLU A 946 21.52 15.53 8.77
N VAL A 947 21.37 14.20 8.79
CA VAL A 947 21.80 13.32 9.89
C VAL A 947 22.52 12.12 9.30
N ASP A 948 23.78 11.92 9.69
CA ASP A 948 24.55 10.75 9.26
C ASP A 948 24.19 9.53 10.11
N VAL A 949 23.63 8.51 9.47
CA VAL A 949 23.29 7.21 10.04
C VAL A 949 24.45 6.25 9.79
N ASN A 950 24.96 5.62 10.86
CA ASN A 950 26.08 4.69 10.81
C ASN A 950 25.58 3.25 10.58
N VAL A 951 26.04 2.60 9.50
CA VAL A 951 25.57 1.27 9.07
C VAL A 951 26.61 0.16 9.17
N ASP A 952 27.79 0.44 9.71
CA ASP A 952 28.94 -0.50 9.82
C ASP A 952 28.61 -1.80 10.59
N THR A 953 27.49 -1.82 11.32
CA THR A 953 26.99 -2.96 12.12
C THR A 953 25.78 -3.66 11.48
N LEU A 954 25.48 -3.39 10.21
CA LEU A 954 24.36 -3.96 9.45
C LEU A 954 24.85 -4.87 8.31
N GLY A 955 23.94 -5.65 7.73
CA GLY A 955 24.22 -6.58 6.63
C GLY A 955 23.62 -6.14 5.29
N GLU A 956 23.99 -6.83 4.20
CA GLU A 956 23.41 -6.61 2.87
C GLU A 956 21.91 -6.94 2.90
N GLY A 957 21.05 -6.01 2.47
CA GLY A 957 19.60 -6.20 2.45
C GLY A 957 18.76 -4.94 2.60
N GLU A 958 17.44 -5.15 2.68
CA GLU A 958 16.42 -4.11 2.76
C GLU A 958 16.07 -3.75 4.20
N TYR A 959 16.03 -2.46 4.50
CA TYR A 959 15.75 -1.88 5.81
C TYR A 959 14.63 -0.83 5.75
N ILE A 960 13.85 -0.76 6.82
CA ILE A 960 12.81 0.24 7.09
C ILE A 960 13.45 1.31 7.97
N ALA A 961 13.38 2.58 7.57
CA ALA A 961 13.92 3.72 8.31
C ALA A 961 12.79 4.54 8.93
N VAL A 962 12.63 4.41 10.25
CA VAL A 962 11.57 5.05 11.04
C VAL A 962 12.08 6.34 11.66
N LEU A 963 11.39 7.46 11.46
CA LEU A 963 11.62 8.74 12.16
C LEU A 963 10.68 8.83 13.36
N ILE A 964 11.25 8.94 14.56
CA ILE A 964 10.55 9.05 15.85
C ILE A 964 10.84 10.44 16.45
N ALA A 965 9.87 11.03 17.15
CA ALA A 965 10.02 12.30 17.85
C ALA A 965 9.21 12.36 19.15
N LYS A 966 9.67 13.16 20.13
CA LYS A 966 8.96 13.41 21.39
C LYS A 966 7.96 14.56 21.26
N ILE A 967 6.70 14.31 21.65
CA ILE A 967 5.60 15.27 21.71
C ILE A 967 4.95 15.11 23.09
N ASP A 968 4.78 16.21 23.84
CA ASP A 968 4.08 16.25 25.13
C ASP A 968 4.46 15.15 26.14
N GLY A 969 5.75 14.77 26.11
CA GLY A 969 6.36 13.75 26.98
C GLY A 969 6.39 12.33 26.41
N THR A 970 5.62 12.04 25.36
CA THR A 970 5.49 10.72 24.72
C THR A 970 6.25 10.67 23.39
N TYR A 971 6.66 9.49 22.93
CA TYR A 971 7.30 9.33 21.62
C TYR A 971 6.33 8.81 20.55
N HIS A 972 6.40 9.43 19.37
CA HIS A 972 5.53 9.19 18.22
C HIS A 972 6.37 8.98 16.96
N THR A 973 5.94 8.07 16.09
CA THR A 973 6.49 7.95 14.73
C THR A 973 5.92 9.06 13.85
N LEU A 974 6.78 9.84 13.19
CA LEU A 974 6.39 10.96 12.33
C LEU A 974 6.37 10.61 10.85
N ASP A 975 7.33 9.80 10.39
CA ASP A 975 7.46 9.37 9.00
C ASP A 975 8.31 8.09 8.92
N VAL A 976 8.19 7.36 7.82
CA VAL A 976 8.96 6.15 7.55
C VAL A 976 9.29 6.05 6.07
N THR A 977 10.46 5.53 5.73
CA THR A 977 10.83 5.21 4.34
C THR A 977 11.62 3.88 4.28
N THR A 978 11.95 3.38 3.09
CA THR A 978 12.78 2.19 2.89
C THR A 978 14.18 2.55 2.39
N ILE A 979 15.17 1.72 2.71
CA ILE A 979 16.54 1.83 2.22
C ILE A 979 17.14 0.44 1.96
N ASN A 980 17.77 0.25 0.80
CA ASN A 980 18.50 -0.97 0.46
C ASN A 980 20.00 -0.76 0.67
N LEU A 981 20.64 -1.65 1.42
CA LEU A 981 22.07 -1.62 1.72
C LEU A 981 22.79 -2.69 0.91
N GLU A 982 23.74 -2.28 0.08
CA GLU A 982 24.54 -3.15 -0.78
C GLU A 982 25.98 -3.33 -0.25
N GLU A 983 26.62 -4.43 -0.61
CA GLU A 983 28.07 -4.57 -0.42
C GLU A 983 28.87 -3.90 -1.55
N LYS A 984 29.90 -3.15 -1.17
CA LYS A 984 30.77 -2.40 -2.08
C LYS A 984 31.84 -3.32 -2.71
N ARG A 985 31.84 -3.44 -4.04
CA ARG A 985 32.71 -4.36 -4.80
C ARG A 985 33.66 -3.61 -5.73
N TYR A 986 34.86 -4.15 -5.92
CA TYR A 986 35.99 -3.51 -6.63
C TYR A 986 36.50 -4.40 -7.76
N ASN A 987 37.00 -3.82 -8.86
CA ASN A 987 37.45 -4.59 -10.02
C ASN A 987 38.90 -5.04 -9.89
N LEU A 988 39.17 -6.32 -10.11
CA LEU A 988 40.51 -6.84 -10.40
C LEU A 988 40.69 -7.01 -11.91
N TYR A 989 41.66 -6.29 -12.49
CA TYR A 989 42.06 -6.41 -13.89
C TYR A 989 43.35 -7.21 -14.02
N VAL A 990 43.24 -8.42 -14.58
CA VAL A 990 44.36 -9.33 -14.84
C VAL A 990 44.86 -9.15 -16.27
N LYS A 991 46.08 -8.64 -16.43
CA LYS A 991 46.75 -8.40 -17.72
C LYS A 991 47.86 -9.43 -17.94
N VAL A 992 48.17 -9.72 -19.21
CA VAL A 992 49.30 -10.60 -19.60
C VAL A 992 50.14 -9.91 -20.68
N LYS A 993 51.46 -10.00 -20.57
CA LYS A 993 52.41 -9.55 -21.59
C LYS A 993 53.44 -10.63 -21.92
N ASN A 994 53.89 -10.62 -23.17
CA ASN A 994 55.06 -11.35 -23.66
C ASN A 994 54.99 -12.91 -23.63
N GLY A 995 53.81 -13.54 -23.68
CA GLY A 995 53.71 -14.97 -24.01
C GLY A 995 53.38 -15.93 -22.85
N GLY A 996 52.11 -15.93 -22.43
CA GLY A 996 51.57 -16.88 -21.46
C GLY A 996 50.07 -16.68 -21.27
N LYS A 997 49.53 -17.18 -20.17
CA LYS A 997 48.16 -16.96 -19.69
C LYS A 997 48.14 -16.90 -18.15
N VAL A 998 47.02 -16.44 -17.59
CA VAL A 998 46.74 -16.47 -16.14
C VAL A 998 45.41 -17.19 -15.91
N SER A 999 45.29 -17.95 -14.81
CA SER A 999 44.10 -18.77 -14.51
C SER A 999 42.97 -18.05 -13.77
N CYS A 1000 43.19 -16.81 -13.34
CA CYS A 1000 42.20 -15.97 -12.67
C CYS A 1000 41.52 -15.07 -13.72
N GLU A 1001 40.18 -15.03 -13.70
CA GLU A 1001 39.40 -14.12 -14.55
C GLU A 1001 39.33 -12.72 -13.91
N SER A 1002 39.18 -11.68 -14.74
CA SER A 1002 38.99 -10.31 -14.25
C SER A 1002 37.53 -10.10 -13.88
N GLY A 1003 37.25 -9.49 -12.73
CA GLY A 1003 35.89 -9.40 -12.18
C GLY A 1003 35.77 -8.49 -10.96
N LEU A 1004 34.56 -8.45 -10.39
CA LEU A 1004 34.23 -7.71 -9.17
C LEU A 1004 34.41 -8.62 -7.95
N TYR A 1005 35.19 -8.16 -6.98
CA TYR A 1005 35.52 -8.85 -5.74
C TYR A 1005 35.19 -7.96 -4.53
N LYS A 1006 34.89 -8.57 -3.37
CA LYS A 1006 34.65 -7.86 -2.10
C LYS A 1006 35.97 -7.29 -1.55
N SER A 1007 35.93 -6.19 -0.80
CA SER A 1007 37.10 -5.77 0.00
C SER A 1007 37.44 -6.86 1.03
N GLY A 1008 38.72 -7.17 1.19
CA GLY A 1008 39.20 -8.25 2.06
C GLY A 1008 39.19 -9.65 1.42
N GLU A 1009 38.63 -9.81 0.22
CA GLU A 1009 38.56 -11.11 -0.46
C GLU A 1009 39.94 -11.58 -0.93
N LEU A 1010 40.26 -12.86 -0.69
CA LEU A 1010 41.56 -13.46 -1.03
C LEU A 1010 41.53 -14.06 -2.45
N VAL A 1011 42.10 -13.34 -3.42
CA VAL A 1011 42.12 -13.75 -4.83
C VAL A 1011 43.46 -14.40 -5.19
N LYS A 1012 43.40 -15.60 -5.78
CA LYS A 1012 44.58 -16.38 -6.18
C LYS A 1012 44.85 -16.24 -7.69
N LEU A 1013 46.06 -15.89 -8.08
CA LEU A 1013 46.46 -15.75 -9.48
C LEU A 1013 47.65 -16.67 -9.80
N LYS A 1014 47.51 -17.49 -10.84
CA LYS A 1014 48.56 -18.39 -11.32
C LYS A 1014 48.88 -18.10 -12.78
N ALA A 1015 50.16 -17.86 -13.06
CA ALA A 1015 50.73 -17.61 -14.38
C ALA A 1015 51.25 -18.92 -15.00
N GLU A 1016 50.83 -19.21 -16.23
CA GLU A 1016 51.29 -20.37 -17.00
C GLU A 1016 51.92 -19.88 -18.31
N ALA A 1017 53.19 -20.20 -18.53
CA ALA A 1017 53.95 -19.78 -19.70
C ALA A 1017 53.57 -20.59 -20.94
N ASN A 1018 53.61 -19.96 -22.12
CA ASN A 1018 53.47 -20.65 -23.40
C ASN A 1018 54.83 -21.24 -23.84
N ASP A 1019 54.80 -22.17 -24.80
CA ASP A 1019 56.02 -22.75 -25.37
C ASP A 1019 57.00 -21.67 -25.87
N GLY A 1020 58.28 -21.84 -25.54
CA GLY A 1020 59.35 -20.87 -25.82
C GLY A 1020 59.55 -19.79 -24.75
N TYR A 1021 58.65 -19.67 -23.76
CA TYR A 1021 58.69 -18.65 -22.71
C TYR A 1021 58.90 -19.23 -21.30
N VAL A 1022 59.27 -18.35 -20.36
CA VAL A 1022 59.19 -18.57 -18.91
C VAL A 1022 58.50 -17.38 -18.26
N PHE A 1023 57.93 -17.60 -17.08
CA PHE A 1023 57.43 -16.50 -16.25
C PHE A 1023 58.59 -15.72 -15.63
N ASP A 1024 58.53 -14.39 -15.71
CA ASP A 1024 59.52 -13.47 -15.11
C ASP A 1024 59.00 -12.92 -13.79
N LYS A 1025 57.89 -12.16 -13.83
CA LYS A 1025 57.31 -11.53 -12.63
C LYS A 1025 55.87 -11.06 -12.80
N TRP A 1026 55.23 -10.83 -11.66
CA TRP A 1026 54.05 -9.99 -11.52
C TRP A 1026 54.44 -8.53 -11.34
N VAL A 1027 53.59 -7.62 -11.83
CA VAL A 1027 53.64 -6.19 -11.51
C VAL A 1027 52.21 -5.74 -11.21
N SER A 1028 52.00 -5.17 -10.03
CA SER A 1028 50.75 -4.47 -9.69
C SER A 1028 50.91 -2.97 -9.93
N GLU A 1029 49.82 -2.28 -10.28
CA GLU A 1029 49.78 -0.81 -10.40
C GLU A 1029 49.40 -0.14 -9.05
N GLY A 1030 49.42 -0.89 -7.95
CA GLY A 1030 49.37 -0.45 -6.54
C GLY A 1030 49.93 -1.52 -5.58
N ASP A 1031 50.39 -1.14 -4.38
CA ASP A 1031 51.21 -1.99 -3.48
C ASP A 1031 50.43 -3.11 -2.72
N VAL A 1032 49.79 -4.02 -3.47
CA VAL A 1032 49.08 -5.22 -2.96
C VAL A 1032 49.88 -6.52 -3.14
N LEU A 1033 51.15 -6.44 -3.54
CA LEU A 1033 52.04 -7.58 -3.72
C LEU A 1033 53.22 -7.51 -2.77
N ASP A 1034 53.36 -8.54 -1.93
CA ASP A 1034 54.60 -8.79 -1.19
C ASP A 1034 55.76 -9.03 -2.17
N TYR A 1035 56.93 -8.44 -1.87
CA TYR A 1035 58.17 -8.63 -2.62
C TYR A 1035 58.52 -10.11 -2.81
N ASN A 1036 58.25 -10.96 -1.82
CA ASN A 1036 58.48 -12.41 -1.89
C ASN A 1036 57.46 -13.15 -2.78
N GLN A 1037 56.47 -12.46 -3.36
CA GLN A 1037 55.52 -13.01 -4.33
C GLN A 1037 55.84 -12.62 -5.78
N ILE A 1038 56.57 -11.52 -6.01
CA ILE A 1038 56.81 -10.93 -7.35
C ILE A 1038 57.26 -11.95 -8.40
N ASN A 1039 58.20 -12.84 -8.09
CA ASN A 1039 58.74 -13.84 -9.02
C ASN A 1039 58.13 -15.25 -8.88
N LYS A 1040 57.07 -15.45 -8.08
CA LYS A 1040 56.37 -16.74 -7.99
C LYS A 1040 55.36 -16.87 -9.13
N SER A 1041 55.30 -18.04 -9.76
CA SER A 1041 54.28 -18.34 -10.78
C SER A 1041 52.86 -18.43 -10.22
N GLU A 1042 52.69 -18.42 -8.90
CA GLU A 1042 51.41 -18.46 -8.21
C GLU A 1042 51.48 -17.54 -6.99
N ILE A 1043 50.45 -16.70 -6.85
CA ILE A 1043 50.37 -15.59 -5.88
C ILE A 1043 48.97 -15.47 -5.30
N GLU A 1044 48.86 -14.83 -4.14
CA GLU A 1044 47.60 -14.54 -3.46
C GLU A 1044 47.60 -13.06 -3.02
N ILE A 1045 46.53 -12.34 -3.39
CA ILE A 1045 46.30 -10.95 -2.99
C ILE A 1045 45.06 -10.87 -2.12
N VAL A 1046 45.05 -9.94 -1.16
CA VAL A 1046 43.84 -9.49 -0.49
C VAL A 1046 43.33 -8.27 -1.24
N MET A 1047 42.07 -8.29 -1.68
CA MET A 1047 41.49 -7.20 -2.46
C MET A 1047 41.30 -5.95 -1.56
N PRO A 1048 41.89 -4.79 -1.91
CA PRO A 1048 41.74 -3.55 -1.13
C PRO A 1048 40.42 -2.84 -1.47
N LYS A 1049 40.13 -1.74 -0.76
CA LYS A 1049 39.02 -0.81 -1.05
C LYS A 1049 39.28 0.08 -2.29
N SER A 1050 39.77 -0.52 -3.39
CA SER A 1050 40.08 0.15 -4.66
C SER A 1050 40.25 -0.85 -5.80
N ASP A 1051 39.92 -0.47 -7.03
CA ASP A 1051 40.24 -1.25 -8.24
C ASP A 1051 41.74 -1.60 -8.30
N VAL A 1052 42.07 -2.85 -8.64
CA VAL A 1052 43.44 -3.38 -8.71
C VAL A 1052 43.78 -3.80 -10.13
N ILE A 1053 45.01 -3.54 -10.54
CA ILE A 1053 45.54 -3.97 -11.85
C ILE A 1053 46.81 -4.78 -11.63
N ILE A 1054 46.82 -6.04 -12.05
CA ILE A 1054 47.99 -6.92 -11.98
C ILE A 1054 48.36 -7.43 -13.38
N THR A 1055 49.64 -7.37 -13.73
CA THR A 1055 50.18 -7.84 -15.01
C THR A 1055 51.18 -8.98 -14.81
N ALA A 1056 50.93 -10.14 -15.43
CA ALA A 1056 51.94 -11.17 -15.59
C ALA A 1056 52.89 -10.82 -16.75
N TYR A 1057 54.19 -10.81 -16.47
CA TYR A 1057 55.25 -10.68 -17.48
C TYR A 1057 55.93 -12.04 -17.69
N PHE A 1058 56.04 -12.41 -18.95
CA PHE A 1058 56.81 -13.55 -19.41
C PHE A 1058 58.06 -13.06 -20.19
N VAL A 1059 59.08 -13.89 -20.29
CA VAL A 1059 60.29 -13.63 -21.10
C VAL A 1059 60.62 -14.86 -21.94
N GLN A 1060 61.14 -14.62 -23.14
CA GLN A 1060 61.51 -15.68 -24.06
C GLN A 1060 62.79 -16.37 -23.54
N LYS A 1061 62.89 -17.69 -23.71
CA LYS A 1061 64.11 -18.43 -23.36
C LYS A 1061 65.24 -18.03 -24.33
N GLU A 1062 66.33 -17.51 -23.81
CA GLU A 1062 67.58 -17.32 -24.54
C GLU A 1062 68.51 -18.52 -24.30
N ASP A 1063 69.20 -18.98 -25.35
CA ASP A 1063 70.15 -20.09 -25.28
C ASP A 1063 71.51 -19.63 -24.69
N GLU A 1064 72.26 -20.56 -24.09
CA GLU A 1064 73.43 -20.27 -23.22
C GLU A 1064 74.73 -19.81 -23.94
N GLU A 1065 74.67 -18.92 -24.93
CA GLU A 1065 75.86 -18.32 -25.58
C GLU A 1065 75.77 -16.78 -25.73
N THR A 1066 76.02 -16.00 -24.66
CA THR A 1066 76.84 -14.73 -24.63
C THR A 1066 76.68 -13.86 -23.35
N ILE A 1067 77.16 -14.32 -22.18
CA ILE A 1067 77.33 -13.43 -20.99
C ILE A 1067 78.71 -13.58 -20.33
N GLU A 1068 79.80 -13.38 -21.10
CA GLU A 1068 81.17 -13.31 -20.57
C GLU A 1068 81.81 -11.90 -20.64
N HIS A 1069 81.02 -10.86 -20.90
CA HIS A 1069 81.51 -9.47 -20.94
C HIS A 1069 80.68 -8.53 -20.06
N LYS A 1070 81.38 -7.59 -19.40
CA LYS A 1070 80.86 -6.53 -18.51
C LYS A 1070 80.54 -6.93 -17.05
N LYS A 1071 81.41 -7.70 -16.41
CA LYS A 1071 81.69 -7.56 -14.97
C LYS A 1071 82.88 -6.63 -14.74
N GLU A 1072 82.70 -5.31 -14.83
CA GLU A 1072 83.75 -4.35 -14.45
C GLU A 1072 83.21 -2.93 -14.19
N THR A 1073 83.67 -2.29 -13.10
CA THR A 1073 83.46 -0.87 -12.71
C THR A 1073 82.00 -0.40 -12.49
N ASN A 1074 81.62 0.47 -11.55
CA ASN A 1074 82.19 1.07 -10.33
C ASN A 1074 80.98 1.28 -9.39
N LYS A 1075 80.98 1.04 -8.06
CA LYS A 1075 81.77 1.62 -6.96
C LYS A 1075 81.61 3.15 -6.80
N ARG A 1076 81.09 3.55 -5.62
CA ARG A 1076 81.41 4.76 -4.82
C ARG A 1076 80.41 5.96 -4.82
N LEU A 1077 79.63 6.07 -3.72
CA LEU A 1077 79.33 7.28 -2.89
C LEU A 1077 78.68 8.51 -3.60
N GLU A 1078 78.18 9.58 -2.96
CA GLU A 1078 77.71 9.99 -1.60
C GLU A 1078 76.93 11.32 -1.81
N GLU A 1079 75.95 11.65 -0.96
CA GLU A 1079 75.58 13.04 -0.57
C GLU A 1079 75.13 14.05 -1.68
N SER A 1080 74.54 15.24 -1.41
CA SER A 1080 73.82 15.77 -0.24
C SER A 1080 72.89 16.96 -0.64
N ASP A 1081 71.94 17.27 0.24
CA ASP A 1081 71.44 18.59 0.65
C ASP A 1081 70.94 19.68 -0.34
N THR A 1082 69.60 19.80 -0.34
CA THR A 1082 68.82 21.04 -0.05
C THR A 1082 68.88 22.29 -0.98
N SER A 1083 67.70 22.71 -1.45
CA SER A 1083 66.92 23.83 -0.84
C SER A 1083 66.19 24.80 -1.80
N ASN A 1084 65.02 25.27 -1.32
CA ASN A 1084 64.39 26.58 -1.53
C ASN A 1084 64.08 27.14 -2.95
N LYS A 1085 62.76 27.19 -3.25
CA LYS A 1085 61.99 28.40 -3.67
C LYS A 1085 62.27 28.98 -5.08
N THR A 1086 61.36 29.73 -5.73
CA THR A 1086 60.12 30.39 -5.28
C THR A 1086 59.09 30.56 -6.43
N ASP A 1087 57.80 30.48 -6.09
CA ASP A 1087 56.69 31.37 -6.51
C ASP A 1087 56.24 31.62 -7.98
N LYS A 1088 54.89 31.67 -8.08
CA LYS A 1088 54.04 32.66 -8.80
C LYS A 1088 53.77 32.57 -10.33
N ARG A 1089 52.52 32.12 -10.59
CA ARG A 1089 51.38 32.91 -11.16
C ARG A 1089 50.95 32.72 -12.63
N LYS A 1090 49.69 32.23 -12.72
CA LYS A 1090 48.52 32.80 -13.44
C LYS A 1090 48.31 32.54 -14.94
N SER A 1091 47.13 31.96 -15.20
CA SER A 1091 46.09 32.42 -16.15
C SER A 1091 46.30 32.19 -17.67
N SER A 1092 45.25 32.07 -18.51
CA SER A 1092 43.84 31.65 -18.30
C SER A 1092 43.09 31.49 -19.64
N LYS A 1093 41.86 30.94 -19.58
CA LYS A 1093 40.71 31.26 -20.46
C LYS A 1093 40.70 30.80 -21.95
N ASN A 1094 39.99 29.69 -22.16
CA ASN A 1094 38.64 29.63 -22.76
C ASN A 1094 38.37 29.69 -24.30
N LYS A 1095 37.43 28.80 -24.68
CA LYS A 1095 36.26 28.98 -25.60
C LYS A 1095 36.38 28.79 -27.13
N LYS A 1096 35.67 27.74 -27.59
CA LYS A 1096 34.60 27.72 -28.64
C LYS A 1096 35.04 27.91 -30.12
N SER A 1097 34.34 27.40 -31.15
CA SER A 1097 33.21 26.43 -31.29
C SER A 1097 32.86 26.22 -32.79
N LYS A 1098 31.83 25.39 -33.08
CA LYS A 1098 31.04 25.26 -34.35
C LYS A 1098 31.65 24.41 -35.49
N LYS A 1099 30.86 23.82 -36.41
CA LYS A 1099 29.49 23.22 -36.39
C LYS A 1099 29.20 22.58 -37.77
N LYS A 1100 28.29 21.58 -37.83
CA LYS A 1100 27.58 21.05 -39.04
C LYS A 1100 28.42 20.27 -40.08
N TYR A 1101 27.85 19.36 -40.89
CA TYR A 1101 26.77 18.33 -40.75
C TYR A 1101 26.59 17.63 -42.13
N ILE A 1102 25.93 16.45 -42.17
CA ILE A 1102 25.20 15.84 -43.33
C ILE A 1102 26.05 15.22 -44.49
N VAL A 1103 25.62 14.15 -45.21
CA VAL A 1103 24.87 12.89 -44.90
C VAL A 1103 24.87 11.94 -46.13
N LYS A 1104 24.35 10.69 -45.99
CA LYS A 1104 24.21 9.58 -46.99
C LYS A 1104 25.51 8.76 -47.19
N GLY A 1105 25.49 7.44 -47.41
CA GLY A 1105 24.40 6.49 -47.70
C GLY A 1105 24.61 5.82 -49.08
N LYS A 1106 24.18 4.59 -49.39
CA LYS A 1106 23.16 3.70 -48.75
C LYS A 1106 23.25 2.27 -49.38
N HIS A 1107 22.35 1.35 -48.95
CA HIS A 1107 21.98 0.06 -49.59
C HIS A 1107 22.90 -1.16 -49.32
N ARG A 1108 22.42 -2.27 -48.70
CA ARG A 1108 21.40 -3.32 -49.07
C ARG A 1108 22.08 -4.49 -49.82
N ASN A 1109 21.66 -5.77 -49.74
CA ASN A 1109 20.46 -6.41 -49.18
C ASN A 1109 20.72 -7.92 -48.91
N SER A 1110 19.77 -8.62 -48.24
CA SER A 1110 19.34 -10.04 -48.48
C SER A 1110 20.32 -11.23 -48.37
N ASP A 1111 19.91 -12.48 -48.09
CA ASP A 1111 18.72 -13.01 -47.40
C ASP A 1111 18.93 -14.51 -47.03
N ASP A 1112 18.27 -14.94 -45.95
CA ASP A 1112 17.65 -16.25 -45.67
C ASP A 1112 18.25 -17.63 -46.10
N LYS A 1113 18.50 -18.45 -45.06
CA LYS A 1113 18.05 -19.86 -44.87
C LYS A 1113 18.77 -21.10 -45.50
N LYS A 1114 18.80 -22.13 -44.62
CA LYS A 1114 18.55 -23.59 -44.79
C LYS A 1114 19.72 -24.58 -45.07
N THR A 1115 19.71 -25.63 -44.22
CA THR A 1115 20.06 -27.06 -44.48
C THR A 1115 21.51 -27.44 -44.82
N ASN A 1116 22.01 -28.67 -44.58
CA ASN A 1116 21.76 -29.79 -43.63
C ASN A 1116 22.88 -30.86 -43.88
N ILE A 1117 22.79 -32.07 -43.28
CA ILE A 1117 23.26 -33.35 -43.86
C ILE A 1117 24.80 -33.68 -43.82
N ASN A 1118 25.17 -34.49 -42.80
CA ASN A 1118 25.67 -35.89 -42.90
C ASN A 1118 27.16 -36.32 -43.02
N ILE A 1119 27.55 -37.16 -42.03
CA ILE A 1119 28.15 -38.53 -42.10
C ILE A 1119 29.62 -38.70 -42.56
N VAL A 1120 30.41 -39.48 -41.77
CA VAL A 1120 31.12 -40.74 -42.16
C VAL A 1120 32.01 -41.27 -41.00
N ASN A 1121 31.61 -42.39 -40.35
CA ASN A 1121 32.44 -43.48 -39.76
C ASN A 1121 33.55 -43.20 -38.70
N LYS A 1122 34.08 -44.14 -37.89
CA LYS A 1122 33.97 -45.64 -37.81
C LYS A 1122 34.33 -46.18 -36.39
N LYS A 1123 33.68 -47.29 -36.00
CA LYS A 1123 34.14 -48.53 -35.28
C LYS A 1123 35.56 -48.63 -34.67
N ASN A 1124 35.91 -49.48 -33.68
CA ASN A 1124 35.32 -50.52 -32.77
C ASN A 1124 36.48 -50.91 -31.76
N ASP A 1125 36.49 -51.79 -30.75
CA ASP A 1125 35.65 -52.74 -29.94
C ASP A 1125 36.44 -52.94 -28.59
N GLY A 1126 36.07 -53.66 -27.52
CA GLY A 1126 34.88 -54.45 -27.13
C GLY A 1126 35.20 -55.46 -25.97
N ASN A 1127 34.17 -56.10 -25.38
CA ASN A 1127 34.21 -57.25 -24.42
C ASN A 1127 34.81 -57.00 -23.00
N ASN A 1128 34.48 -57.74 -21.90
CA ASN A 1128 33.55 -58.89 -21.75
C ASN A 1128 32.95 -59.05 -20.31
N SER A 1129 31.65 -59.40 -20.25
CA SER A 1129 30.94 -60.35 -19.34
C SER A 1129 31.29 -60.61 -17.84
N LYS A 1130 30.23 -60.53 -16.99
CA LYS A 1130 29.76 -61.56 -15.99
C LYS A 1130 30.49 -61.75 -14.64
N ASP A 1131 29.91 -62.31 -13.55
CA ASP A 1131 28.58 -62.95 -13.26
C ASP A 1131 28.20 -62.80 -11.73
N TYR A 1132 26.93 -63.09 -11.35
CA TYR A 1132 26.25 -63.50 -10.05
C TYR A 1132 26.98 -63.51 -8.66
N ASN A 1133 26.33 -63.52 -7.46
CA ASN A 1133 25.00 -63.97 -6.94
C ASN A 1133 24.65 -63.24 -5.58
N ARG A 1134 23.38 -63.02 -5.15
CA ARG A 1134 22.51 -63.79 -4.19
C ARG A 1134 23.10 -64.08 -2.78
N GLU A 1135 22.34 -64.15 -1.66
CA GLU A 1135 20.89 -64.34 -1.40
C GLU A 1135 20.46 -63.92 0.05
N LYS A 1136 19.17 -63.59 0.29
CA LYS A 1136 18.22 -63.99 1.39
C LYS A 1136 18.63 -64.07 2.90
N SER A 1137 17.73 -64.08 3.92
CA SER A 1137 16.25 -63.95 4.07
C SER A 1137 15.80 -63.94 5.56
N ASP A 1138 14.59 -63.41 5.86
CA ASP A 1138 13.61 -63.87 6.90
C ASP A 1138 14.03 -63.87 8.40
N LYS A 1139 13.18 -63.86 9.46
CA LYS A 1139 11.75 -63.50 9.75
C LYS A 1139 11.54 -63.58 11.30
N GLU A 1140 10.57 -62.82 11.85
CA GLU A 1140 9.57 -63.19 12.92
C GLU A 1140 10.05 -63.83 14.28
N GLU A 1141 9.46 -63.63 15.48
CA GLU A 1141 8.30 -62.83 15.93
C GLU A 1141 8.20 -62.69 17.49
N LEU A 1142 7.42 -61.67 17.94
CA LEU A 1142 6.49 -61.61 19.11
C LEU A 1142 6.92 -61.64 20.60
N ASN A 1143 6.29 -60.69 21.33
CA ASN A 1143 5.64 -60.81 22.67
C ASN A 1143 6.46 -60.74 23.99
N ASN A 1144 6.00 -60.04 25.07
CA ASN A 1144 4.91 -59.04 25.21
C ASN A 1144 4.99 -58.26 26.56
N SER A 1145 4.35 -57.07 26.61
CA SER A 1145 3.42 -56.58 27.66
C SER A 1145 3.76 -55.35 28.52
N LYS A 1146 2.78 -54.42 28.54
CA LYS A 1146 2.43 -53.39 29.56
C LYS A 1146 3.36 -52.17 29.71
N TYR A 1147 2.86 -50.96 30.04
CA TYR A 1147 1.52 -50.53 30.51
C TYR A 1147 1.10 -49.12 30.00
N GLN A 1148 -0.21 -48.92 29.82
CA GLN A 1148 -1.01 -47.67 29.95
C GLN A 1148 -0.90 -46.46 29.00
N ASN A 1149 -2.10 -46.05 28.54
CA ASN A 1149 -2.62 -44.70 28.24
C ASN A 1149 -1.90 -43.75 27.25
N ASP A 1150 -2.32 -43.79 25.98
CA ASP A 1150 -2.66 -42.64 25.12
C ASP A 1150 -3.32 -43.16 23.82
N THR A 1151 -3.96 -42.41 22.92
CA THR A 1151 -4.36 -40.98 22.88
C THR A 1151 -5.77 -40.92 22.22
N ASN A 1152 -6.50 -39.80 22.31
CA ASN A 1152 -7.80 -39.65 21.63
C ASN A 1152 -7.69 -38.88 20.29
N LYS A 1153 -8.67 -39.05 19.40
CA LYS A 1153 -8.61 -38.58 18.00
C LYS A 1153 -8.70 -37.05 17.85
N SER A 1154 -8.01 -36.52 16.84
CA SER A 1154 -8.24 -35.18 16.26
C SER A 1154 -8.16 -35.24 14.73
N THR A 1155 -8.95 -34.41 14.07
CA THR A 1155 -9.04 -34.21 12.59
C THR A 1155 -9.68 -32.85 12.31
N PRO A 1156 -9.39 -32.19 11.17
CA PRO A 1156 -8.07 -31.78 10.71
C PRO A 1156 -8.06 -30.25 10.39
N LYS A 1157 -6.88 -29.62 10.28
CA LYS A 1157 -6.76 -28.28 9.67
C LYS A 1157 -5.79 -28.30 8.48
N THR A 1158 -5.94 -27.31 7.59
CA THR A 1158 -5.69 -27.45 6.15
C THR A 1158 -4.33 -26.95 5.67
N GLY A 1159 -3.67 -27.73 4.80
CA GLY A 1159 -2.52 -27.29 4.00
C GLY A 1159 -1.18 -27.27 4.77
N ASP A 1160 -0.10 -27.91 4.33
CA ASP A 1160 0.10 -28.65 3.10
C ASP A 1160 1.00 -29.87 3.34
N TYR A 1161 0.43 -31.08 3.23
CA TYR A 1161 1.18 -32.33 3.18
C TYR A 1161 0.57 -33.24 2.12
N MET A 1162 1.04 -33.09 0.88
CA MET A 1162 0.91 -34.13 -0.14
C MET A 1162 1.65 -35.38 0.30
N ASN A 1163 0.94 -36.23 1.04
CA ASN A 1163 1.42 -37.49 1.62
C ASN A 1163 2.32 -38.22 0.61
N LYS A 1164 3.58 -38.52 0.97
CA LYS A 1164 4.51 -39.20 0.06
C LYS A 1164 3.95 -40.58 -0.38
N ASP A 1165 3.07 -41.19 0.41
CA ASP A 1165 2.29 -42.38 0.03
C ASP A 1165 1.11 -42.11 -0.91
N LEU A 1166 0.48 -40.93 -0.85
CA LEU A 1166 -0.48 -40.51 -1.86
C LEU A 1166 0.21 -40.29 -3.22
N ILE A 1167 1.42 -39.69 -3.22
CA ILE A 1167 2.25 -39.55 -4.43
C ILE A 1167 2.70 -40.93 -4.96
N ARG A 1168 3.13 -41.85 -4.09
CA ARG A 1168 3.44 -43.25 -4.49
C ARG A 1168 2.21 -43.97 -5.08
N MET A 1169 1.02 -43.74 -4.53
CA MET A 1169 -0.24 -44.29 -5.06
C MET A 1169 -0.65 -43.64 -6.40
N LEU A 1170 -0.45 -42.33 -6.55
CA LEU A 1170 -0.65 -41.62 -7.83
C LEU A 1170 0.29 -42.16 -8.90
N LEU A 1171 1.59 -42.33 -8.61
CA LEU A 1171 2.56 -42.96 -9.51
C LEU A 1171 2.20 -44.40 -9.89
N LEU A 1172 1.59 -45.18 -8.97
CA LEU A 1172 1.04 -46.51 -9.27
C LEU A 1172 -0.16 -46.45 -10.21
N ILE A 1173 -1.13 -45.57 -9.94
CA ILE A 1173 -2.33 -45.38 -10.79
C ILE A 1173 -1.94 -44.84 -12.18
N GLN A 1174 -0.98 -43.92 -12.24
CA GLN A 1174 -0.46 -43.31 -13.47
C GLN A 1174 0.38 -44.31 -14.27
N SER A 1175 1.22 -45.13 -13.64
CA SER A 1175 1.96 -46.19 -14.35
C SER A 1175 1.02 -47.27 -14.91
N MET A 1176 -0.03 -47.68 -14.17
CA MET A 1176 -1.10 -48.53 -14.70
C MET A 1176 -1.82 -47.88 -15.89
N SER A 1177 -2.12 -46.58 -15.80
CA SER A 1177 -2.76 -45.81 -16.89
C SER A 1177 -1.85 -45.70 -18.11
N LEU A 1178 -0.55 -45.45 -17.92
CA LEU A 1178 0.45 -45.38 -18.99
C LEU A 1178 0.63 -46.75 -19.68
N ILE A 1179 0.60 -47.85 -18.91
CA ILE A 1179 0.58 -49.21 -19.47
C ILE A 1179 -0.67 -49.43 -20.33
N MET A 1180 -1.85 -49.02 -19.87
CA MET A 1180 -3.10 -49.11 -20.65
C MET A 1180 -3.05 -48.27 -21.94
N VAL A 1181 -2.54 -47.03 -21.89
CA VAL A 1181 -2.35 -46.19 -23.08
C VAL A 1181 -1.33 -46.80 -24.04
N CYS A 1182 -0.23 -47.37 -23.54
CA CYS A 1182 0.76 -48.10 -24.34
C CYS A 1182 0.18 -49.37 -24.98
N LEU A 1183 -0.68 -50.11 -24.29
CA LEU A 1183 -1.41 -51.26 -24.85
C LEU A 1183 -2.40 -50.82 -25.94
N LEU A 1184 -3.11 -49.70 -25.76
CA LEU A 1184 -3.99 -49.13 -26.78
C LEU A 1184 -3.21 -48.61 -28.00
N LEU A 1185 -2.04 -47.99 -27.80
CA LEU A 1185 -1.12 -47.61 -28.86
C LEU A 1185 -0.61 -48.83 -29.64
N LYS A 1186 -0.18 -49.88 -28.94
CA LYS A 1186 0.32 -51.13 -29.54
C LYS A 1186 -0.79 -51.92 -30.26
N LYS A 1187 -2.04 -51.85 -29.77
CA LYS A 1187 -3.21 -52.39 -30.46
C LYS A 1187 -3.46 -51.61 -31.75
N LYS A 1188 -3.55 -50.28 -31.70
CA LYS A 1188 -3.69 -49.44 -32.90
C LYS A 1188 -2.53 -49.57 -33.89
N GLU A 1189 -1.31 -49.86 -33.42
CA GLU A 1189 -0.19 -50.17 -34.31
C GLU A 1189 -0.34 -51.53 -35.01
N LYS A 1190 -0.94 -52.54 -34.35
CA LYS A 1190 -1.34 -53.79 -35.01
C LYS A 1190 -2.50 -53.59 -35.98
N ASP A 1191 -3.53 -52.85 -35.59
CA ASP A 1191 -4.70 -52.57 -36.43
C ASP A 1191 -4.24 -51.89 -37.75
N CYS A 1192 -3.40 -50.86 -37.65
CA CYS A 1192 -2.77 -50.19 -38.81
C CYS A 1192 -1.72 -51.03 -39.57
N THR A 1193 -1.43 -52.27 -39.16
CA THR A 1193 -0.65 -53.24 -39.97
C THR A 1193 -1.50 -54.32 -40.62
N ASN A 1194 -2.80 -54.40 -40.28
CA ASN A 1194 -3.77 -55.26 -40.96
C ASN A 1194 -4.56 -54.51 -42.04
N ASP A 1195 -4.68 -53.18 -41.95
CA ASP A 1195 -5.19 -52.31 -43.04
C ASP A 1195 -4.08 -51.99 -44.08
N LYS A 1196 -3.38 -53.00 -44.60
CA LYS A 1196 -2.33 -52.87 -45.62
C LYS A 1196 -2.15 -54.10 -46.52
#